data_AF-A0A0W0F1V2-F1
#
_entry.id   AF-A0A0W0F1V2-F1
#
_cell.length_a   1.000
_cell.length_b   1.000
_cell.length_c   1.000
_cell.angle_alpha   90.00
_cell.angle_beta   90.00
_cell.angle_gamma   90.00
#
_symmetry.space_group_name_H-M   'P 1'
#
loop_
_entity.id
_entity.type
_entity.pdbx_description
1 polymer ?
#
loop_
_entity_poly.entity_id
_entity_poly.type
_entity_poly.pdbx_seq_one_letter_code
_entity_poly.pdbx_strand_id
1 'polypeptide(L)'
;MSQRLTQSPQPDVIALDEGELWEDVPDEEHQPSGSHASSTQPAGRRLPSQSPSPRTLRKRTRLTPRPPQYVSTRITTPRTRQRESIFKEEWFDEVVRVAKLTLAYVSDVVGGGVYLLRKPLSFLLFLWLLAFILSMITARVQSIFRPLCVIPGISYTDFCRYSPLKATPHPRPKRAEFQMLADAQSKTFEQLLDSSVGGSSLSLEIKKAEMATSDLVTLLRFSKLTSRELIAETLVIFLNDARATGRGLQRLGSKVGGAVDQIMAVNDYALRTIESSQSNSVIPSPIRAIVPFMQSNSKEAVLQTFNEAMTVLSNTINRLIVEAELNLANLEKLEESLSTVHELVSREDSSISSAKSEVLSELWTKLGGNKKILQGHDKNLGLLKGLGVYRKQALVHVVTALQTLRALSDDMEDLRERVTAPELVGDSVPVDVHLKSISLGLERLKESRVKAKEREEEASILGCAAKQIKASSIGRDVFKGLLSQLAPAMAFSTLVLGIALALRAVNAAVPQRVACADGVHTASNAACCALFPIVDVLQSDFFDGGECGEEAHESLRLTFHDAIGFSPTLGRVSILTGGGADGSIHVFSDIETAFHANGGIDEIVDAQKAFIAQHNITISPGDFIQLAGAVGLSNCPGAPRLNFFFGRPPPKAAAPDGLIPEPFDSVTKILNRFADAGFNSKEVIALLASHSVAAADKVDPSIPGTPFDSTPGIFDSQFFIEVQLRGTAFPGPNSTAPATDGEAESPLRGEMRISSDEDLARDPRTACEWQSFVNNQAKMQTAFKAAMNKLAVLGQDRRRLIDCSEVIPTTKPVVGRAHLPAGASRADVQQACATSPFPALTADPGPVTSVPAVPPS
;
A
#
# COMPACT_ATOMS: atom_id res chain seq x y z
N MET A 1 -47.25 54.41 13.43
CA MET A 1 -46.72 54.82 14.75
C MET A 1 -45.19 54.83 14.66
N SER A 2 -44.47 55.63 15.44
CA SER A 2 -43.25 56.31 14.94
C SER A 2 -41.88 55.62 15.14
N GLN A 3 -41.04 55.73 14.09
CA GLN A 3 -39.59 56.04 14.09
C GLN A 3 -38.58 55.26 14.96
N ARG A 4 -37.62 54.59 14.28
CA ARG A 4 -36.19 54.96 14.08
C ARG A 4 -35.56 53.92 13.13
N LEU A 5 -34.95 54.22 11.97
CA LEU A 5 -33.80 55.09 11.60
C LEU A 5 -32.40 54.46 11.83
N THR A 6 -31.78 54.00 10.71
CA THR A 6 -30.35 54.13 10.31
C THR A 6 -29.23 53.58 11.23
N GLN A 7 -28.05 53.14 10.77
CA GLN A 7 -27.42 53.06 9.42
C GLN A 7 -26.35 51.93 9.40
N SER A 8 -25.73 51.68 8.24
CA SER A 8 -24.51 50.86 8.08
C SER A 8 -23.26 51.75 7.90
N PRO A 9 -22.06 51.28 8.29
CA PRO A 9 -20.83 51.64 7.59
C PRO A 9 -20.00 50.42 7.10
N GLN A 10 -19.00 50.71 6.27
CA GLN A 10 -18.04 49.78 5.65
C GLN A 10 -16.84 49.44 6.58
N PRO A 11 -15.96 48.48 6.21
CA PRO A 11 -14.80 48.10 7.02
C PRO A 11 -13.62 49.07 6.87
N ASP A 12 -12.90 49.30 7.97
CA ASP A 12 -11.65 50.07 7.99
C ASP A 12 -10.40 49.19 7.80
N VAL A 13 -9.38 49.79 7.18
CA VAL A 13 -8.03 49.22 7.03
C VAL A 13 -7.18 49.67 8.22
N ILE A 14 -6.39 48.76 8.80
CA ILE A 14 -5.31 49.11 9.73
C ILE A 14 -3.98 48.70 9.10
N ALA A 15 -3.06 49.65 9.02
CA ALA A 15 -1.73 49.47 8.46
C ALA A 15 -0.77 48.84 9.47
N LEU A 16 0.33 48.26 8.95
CA LEU A 16 1.54 48.01 9.73
C LEU A 16 2.28 49.34 9.92
N ASP A 17 2.86 49.53 11.11
CA ASP A 17 3.88 50.54 11.37
C ASP A 17 5.00 49.90 12.20
N GLU A 18 6.24 50.32 12.00
CA GLU A 18 7.43 49.78 12.65
C GLU A 18 7.88 50.71 13.79
N GLY A 19 8.34 50.18 14.93
CA GLY A 19 8.66 51.05 16.06
C GLY A 19 9.39 50.40 17.23
N GLU A 20 10.70 50.16 17.04
CA GLU A 20 11.73 50.09 18.09
C GLU A 20 11.56 48.94 19.14
N LEU A 21 12.58 48.49 19.88
CA LEU A 21 13.85 49.12 20.27
C LEU A 21 14.99 48.08 20.27
N TRP A 22 16.22 48.53 19.95
CA TRP A 22 17.43 47.74 20.18
C TRP A 22 17.98 48.05 21.58
N GLU A 23 18.29 47.02 22.38
CA GLU A 23 19.19 47.14 23.53
C GLU A 23 20.45 46.31 23.26
N ASP A 24 21.60 46.99 23.24
CA ASP A 24 22.93 46.45 22.95
C ASP A 24 23.75 46.30 24.23
N VAL A 25 24.58 45.23 24.27
CA VAL A 25 25.90 45.20 24.96
C VAL A 25 25.82 45.19 26.52
N PRO A 26 26.74 44.49 27.26
CA PRO A 26 28.14 44.26 26.89
C PRO A 26 28.68 42.82 26.92
N ASP A 27 29.71 42.61 26.09
CA ASP A 27 30.83 41.66 26.27
C ASP A 27 31.78 42.14 27.40
N GLU A 28 33.03 41.66 27.45
CA GLU A 28 34.12 42.08 28.37
C GLU A 28 34.11 41.41 29.77
N GLU A 29 35.24 41.03 30.39
CA GLU A 29 36.64 41.05 29.90
C GLU A 29 37.58 40.02 30.58
N HIS A 30 38.74 39.84 29.94
CA HIS A 30 40.09 39.51 30.42
C HIS A 30 40.44 38.62 31.65
N GLN A 31 41.62 38.01 31.50
CA GLN A 31 42.45 37.27 32.47
C GLN A 31 43.27 38.25 33.36
N PRO A 32 44.32 37.87 34.14
CA PRO A 32 44.78 36.56 34.65
C PRO A 32 45.22 36.55 36.14
N SER A 33 45.46 35.34 36.71
CA SER A 33 46.36 35.05 37.88
C SER A 33 46.04 35.70 39.25
N GLY A 34 46.30 35.10 40.43
CA GLY A 34 46.81 33.79 40.86
C GLY A 34 46.46 33.63 42.37
N SER A 35 47.00 32.74 43.21
CA SER A 35 47.98 31.65 43.08
C SER A 35 47.85 30.72 44.32
N HIS A 36 48.74 29.72 44.48
CA HIS A 36 48.72 28.65 45.50
C HIS A 36 47.65 27.54 45.27
N ALA A 37 47.98 26.24 45.23
CA ALA A 37 49.29 25.60 45.32
C ALA A 37 49.39 24.25 44.54
N SER A 38 50.63 23.93 44.16
CA SER A 38 51.26 22.63 43.91
C SER A 38 50.51 21.30 44.18
N SER A 39 50.72 20.20 43.41
CA SER A 39 51.56 20.02 42.20
C SER A 39 51.47 18.60 41.58
N THR A 40 51.95 18.48 40.33
CA THR A 40 52.65 17.32 39.72
C THR A 40 51.92 15.99 39.42
N GLN A 41 52.42 15.33 38.36
CA GLN A 41 52.39 13.88 38.07
C GLN A 41 53.18 13.06 39.14
N PRO A 42 53.63 11.82 38.90
CA PRO A 42 52.94 10.58 38.50
C PRO A 42 53.13 9.47 39.57
N ALA A 43 52.78 8.22 39.24
CA ALA A 43 53.33 6.95 39.76
C ALA A 43 54.01 6.94 41.16
N GLY A 44 53.24 6.64 42.22
CA GLY A 44 53.74 6.53 43.60
C GLY A 44 53.52 5.15 44.27
N ARG A 45 54.58 4.36 44.45
CA ARG A 45 54.61 3.25 45.43
C ARG A 45 54.61 3.80 46.86
N ARG A 46 53.85 3.19 47.79
CA ARG A 46 54.35 2.92 49.17
C ARG A 46 53.57 1.84 49.93
N LEU A 47 54.37 1.01 50.60
CA LEU A 47 54.10 0.07 51.69
C LEU A 47 54.23 0.81 53.05
N PRO A 48 54.16 0.16 54.25
CA PRO A 48 53.40 -1.02 54.68
C PRO A 48 52.73 -0.89 56.09
N SER A 49 51.86 -1.84 56.46
CA SER A 49 51.89 -2.47 57.80
C SER A 49 51.44 -3.95 57.69
N GLN A 50 52.32 -4.91 58.01
CA GLN A 50 52.46 -5.62 59.30
C GLN A 50 51.35 -6.65 59.63
N SER A 51 51.52 -7.84 59.04
CA SER A 51 51.68 -9.14 59.74
C SER A 51 51.42 -9.25 61.25
N PRO A 52 51.02 -10.44 61.73
CA PRO A 52 52.06 -11.30 62.33
C PRO A 52 52.42 -12.56 61.54
N SER A 53 53.72 -12.87 61.48
CA SER A 53 54.28 -14.21 61.26
C SER A 53 54.52 -14.87 62.64
N PRO A 54 54.70 -16.20 62.80
CA PRO A 54 55.70 -17.01 62.09
C PRO A 54 55.13 -18.41 61.66
N ARG A 55 55.86 -19.47 61.27
CA ARG A 55 57.31 -19.75 61.33
C ARG A 55 57.75 -20.71 60.21
N THR A 56 58.68 -20.17 59.44
CA THR A 56 59.76 -20.78 58.65
C THR A 56 60.33 -22.16 59.06
N LEU A 57 60.93 -22.82 58.06
CA LEU A 57 62.04 -23.82 58.02
C LEU A 57 61.63 -25.15 57.34
N ARG A 58 62.36 -25.81 56.40
CA ARG A 58 63.68 -25.71 55.71
C ARG A 58 64.49 -27.00 55.92
N LYS A 59 64.72 -27.73 54.82
CA LYS A 59 65.79 -28.73 54.56
C LYS A 59 66.62 -29.25 55.77
N ARG A 60 66.61 -30.57 55.98
CA ARG A 60 67.84 -31.37 55.82
C ARG A 60 67.63 -32.88 55.70
N THR A 61 68.45 -33.50 54.85
CA THR A 61 68.81 -34.92 54.91
C THR A 61 69.88 -35.15 55.99
N ARG A 62 69.80 -36.26 56.75
CA ARG A 62 70.89 -37.28 56.88
C ARG A 62 70.66 -38.35 57.97
N LEU A 63 71.24 -39.52 57.69
CA LEU A 63 71.87 -40.49 58.60
C LEU A 63 71.02 -41.34 59.57
N THR A 64 71.03 -42.64 59.25
CA THR A 64 70.89 -43.82 60.13
C THR A 64 71.87 -43.85 61.31
N PRO A 65 71.64 -44.75 62.29
CA PRO A 65 72.58 -45.88 62.43
C PRO A 65 71.95 -47.28 62.68
N ARG A 66 72.39 -48.26 61.86
CA ARG A 66 72.93 -49.62 62.18
C ARG A 66 72.68 -50.29 63.57
N PRO A 67 72.87 -51.63 63.68
CA PRO A 67 72.65 -52.79 62.77
C PRO A 67 72.03 -53.97 63.59
N PRO A 68 72.34 -55.28 63.41
CA PRO A 68 72.69 -56.14 62.25
C PRO A 68 71.56 -57.17 61.91
N GLN A 69 71.54 -58.04 60.88
CA GLN A 69 72.33 -58.37 59.66
C GLN A 69 71.32 -59.02 58.64
N TYR A 70 71.54 -59.84 57.59
CA TYR A 70 72.65 -60.55 56.92
C TYR A 70 72.25 -60.72 55.40
N VAL A 71 73.15 -60.77 54.41
CA VAL A 71 73.60 -61.97 53.63
C VAL A 71 72.49 -62.92 53.11
N SER A 72 72.42 -63.37 51.83
CA SER A 72 73.11 -62.99 50.56
C SER A 72 72.57 -63.81 49.35
N THR A 73 72.92 -63.41 48.09
CA THR A 73 72.99 -64.24 46.84
C THR A 73 71.69 -64.92 46.30
N ARG A 74 71.54 -65.36 45.02
CA ARG A 74 72.19 -65.09 43.69
C ARG A 74 71.28 -65.60 42.54
N ILE A 75 71.27 -64.87 41.39
CA ILE A 75 71.36 -65.31 39.97
C ILE A 75 70.40 -66.40 39.38
N THR A 76 70.12 -66.25 38.08
CA THR A 76 69.66 -67.23 37.04
C THR A 76 68.16 -67.48 36.80
N THR A 77 67.78 -67.33 35.54
CA THR A 77 66.63 -67.98 34.87
C THR A 77 67.06 -69.40 34.41
N PRO A 78 66.14 -70.35 34.15
CA PRO A 78 65.53 -70.46 32.81
C PRO A 78 64.10 -71.06 32.70
N ARG A 79 63.35 -70.57 31.70
CA ARG A 79 62.57 -71.27 30.64
C ARG A 79 61.74 -72.55 30.95
N THR A 80 60.62 -72.68 30.19
CA THR A 80 59.69 -73.84 30.03
C THR A 80 58.60 -73.99 31.11
N ARG A 81 57.44 -74.64 30.87
CA ARG A 81 56.55 -74.82 29.68
C ARG A 81 55.26 -75.55 30.18
N GLN A 82 54.07 -75.19 29.65
CA GLN A 82 52.77 -75.86 29.90
C GLN A 82 52.23 -75.76 31.36
N ARG A 83 50.94 -75.98 31.67
CA ARG A 83 49.65 -75.85 30.91
C ARG A 83 48.47 -76.00 31.90
N GLU A 84 47.36 -75.31 31.61
CA GLU A 84 45.97 -75.52 32.08
C GLU A 84 45.53 -75.27 33.55
N SER A 85 44.48 -74.43 33.63
CA SER A 85 43.30 -74.48 34.50
C SER A 85 43.41 -74.91 35.97
N ILE A 86 43.38 -73.90 36.84
CA ILE A 86 42.52 -73.73 38.05
C ILE A 86 42.42 -72.19 38.28
N PHE A 87 41.59 -71.71 39.21
CA PHE A 87 41.25 -70.27 39.45
C PHE A 87 40.40 -69.58 38.36
N LYS A 88 39.10 -69.96 38.29
CA LYS A 88 38.04 -69.06 37.77
C LYS A 88 36.76 -68.99 38.60
N GLU A 89 36.57 -69.88 39.59
CA GLU A 89 35.29 -70.00 40.32
C GLU A 89 35.25 -69.18 41.62
N GLU A 90 36.33 -69.11 42.41
CA GLU A 90 36.33 -68.43 43.72
C GLU A 90 35.98 -66.93 43.68
N TRP A 91 36.34 -66.21 42.60
CA TRP A 91 36.11 -64.76 42.54
C TRP A 91 34.66 -64.36 42.21
N PHE A 92 33.93 -65.22 41.50
CA PHE A 92 32.54 -64.93 41.11
C PHE A 92 31.57 -65.01 42.28
N ASP A 93 31.73 -66.03 43.13
CA ASP A 93 30.83 -66.29 44.25
C ASP A 93 30.86 -65.18 45.31
N GLU A 94 32.04 -64.57 45.53
CA GLU A 94 32.21 -63.49 46.50
C GLU A 94 31.65 -62.15 46.00
N VAL A 95 31.79 -61.85 44.70
CA VAL A 95 31.12 -60.70 44.06
C VAL A 95 29.60 -60.88 44.10
N VAL A 96 29.09 -62.10 43.90
CA VAL A 96 27.66 -62.42 44.00
C VAL A 96 27.16 -62.31 45.45
N ARG A 97 27.96 -62.67 46.47
CA ARG A 97 27.62 -62.43 47.89
C ARG A 97 27.50 -60.94 48.19
N VAL A 98 28.48 -60.12 47.81
CA VAL A 98 28.46 -58.67 48.03
C VAL A 98 27.30 -58.01 47.29
N ALA A 99 27.07 -58.38 46.02
CA ALA A 99 25.95 -57.85 45.23
C ALA A 99 24.57 -58.19 45.84
N LYS A 100 24.39 -59.38 46.41
CA LYS A 100 23.15 -59.75 47.10
C LYS A 100 22.92 -58.92 48.36
N LEU A 101 23.95 -58.64 49.16
CA LEU A 101 23.82 -57.77 50.33
C LEU A 101 23.49 -56.32 49.95
N THR A 102 24.18 -55.75 48.95
CA THR A 102 23.92 -54.37 48.53
C THR A 102 22.54 -54.22 47.88
N LEU A 103 22.10 -55.18 47.07
CA LEU A 103 20.76 -55.16 46.48
C LEU A 103 19.67 -55.31 47.55
N ALA A 104 19.87 -56.17 48.55
CA ALA A 104 18.95 -56.30 49.69
C ALA A 104 18.83 -54.97 50.46
N TYR A 105 19.97 -54.36 50.83
CA TYR A 105 19.99 -53.07 51.53
C TYR A 105 19.32 -51.94 50.72
N VAL A 106 19.59 -51.85 49.42
CA VAL A 106 18.92 -50.89 48.54
C VAL A 106 17.41 -51.18 48.44
N SER A 107 17.00 -52.45 48.37
CA SER A 107 15.58 -52.82 48.34
C SER A 107 14.84 -52.47 49.64
N ASP A 108 15.51 -52.54 50.78
CA ASP A 108 14.95 -52.18 52.10
C ASP A 108 14.86 -50.66 52.28
N VAL A 109 15.88 -49.91 51.87
CA VAL A 109 15.87 -48.43 51.87
C VAL A 109 14.82 -47.88 50.88
N VAL A 110 14.75 -48.41 49.66
CA VAL A 110 13.74 -48.01 48.66
C VAL A 110 12.35 -48.47 49.09
N GLY A 111 12.21 -49.69 49.64
CA GLY A 111 10.96 -50.22 50.17
C GLY A 111 10.41 -49.39 51.32
N GLY A 112 11.27 -49.00 52.27
CA GLY A 112 10.95 -48.09 53.37
C GLY A 112 10.54 -46.70 52.87
N GLY A 113 11.26 -46.15 51.88
CA GLY A 113 10.92 -44.89 51.22
C GLY A 113 9.54 -44.93 50.54
N VAL A 114 9.25 -45.99 49.77
CA VAL A 114 7.95 -46.20 49.12
C VAL A 114 6.84 -46.44 50.15
N TYR A 115 7.11 -47.15 51.25
CA TYR A 115 6.15 -47.36 52.34
C TYR A 115 5.80 -46.04 53.06
N LEU A 116 6.80 -45.18 53.32
CA LEU A 116 6.61 -43.84 53.86
C LEU A 116 5.84 -42.94 52.90
N LEU A 117 6.15 -42.98 51.59
CA LEU A 117 5.45 -42.21 50.55
C LEU A 117 4.01 -42.69 50.29
N ARG A 118 3.68 -43.96 50.56
CA ARG A 118 2.35 -44.54 50.33
C ARG A 118 1.23 -43.79 51.06
N LYS A 119 1.50 -43.27 52.27
CA LYS A 119 0.52 -42.52 53.06
C LYS A 119 0.24 -41.10 52.50
N PRO A 120 1.23 -40.21 52.30
CA PRO A 120 0.98 -38.89 51.71
C PRO A 120 0.50 -38.98 50.26
N LEU A 121 1.00 -39.93 49.44
CA LEU A 121 0.47 -40.11 48.07
C LEU A 121 -0.99 -40.57 48.09
N SER A 122 -1.37 -41.51 48.96
CA SER A 122 -2.77 -41.91 49.09
C SER A 122 -3.67 -40.78 49.62
N PHE A 123 -3.13 -39.88 50.44
CA PHE A 123 -3.87 -38.71 50.93
C PHE A 123 -4.02 -37.62 49.86
N LEU A 124 -2.97 -37.34 49.09
CA LEU A 124 -3.01 -36.42 47.95
C LEU A 124 -3.94 -36.93 46.84
N LEU A 125 -3.89 -38.23 46.53
CA LEU A 125 -4.78 -38.86 45.55
C LEU A 125 -6.24 -38.87 46.06
N PHE A 126 -6.47 -39.08 47.35
CA PHE A 126 -7.80 -38.90 47.97
C PHE A 126 -8.29 -37.44 47.87
N LEU A 127 -7.46 -36.44 48.19
CA LEU A 127 -7.81 -35.03 48.05
C LEU A 127 -8.09 -34.64 46.60
N TRP A 128 -7.32 -35.17 45.64
CA TRP A 128 -7.52 -34.93 44.22
C TRP A 128 -8.83 -35.57 43.72
N LEU A 129 -9.13 -36.82 44.10
CA LEU A 129 -10.42 -37.44 43.82
C LEU A 129 -11.58 -36.71 44.50
N LEU A 130 -11.41 -36.25 45.74
CA LEU A 130 -12.42 -35.49 46.47
C LEU A 130 -12.71 -34.16 45.77
N ALA A 131 -11.67 -33.42 45.34
CA ALA A 131 -11.81 -32.18 44.58
C ALA A 131 -12.45 -32.41 43.19
N PHE A 132 -12.07 -33.49 42.50
CA PHE A 132 -12.67 -33.89 41.22
C PHE A 132 -14.15 -34.25 41.37
N ILE A 133 -14.51 -35.01 42.42
CA ILE A 133 -15.89 -35.37 42.74
C ILE A 133 -16.70 -34.14 43.16
N LEU A 134 -16.15 -33.24 43.98
CA LEU A 134 -16.80 -31.96 44.32
C LEU A 134 -17.02 -31.09 43.08
N SER A 135 -16.05 -31.00 42.17
CA SER A 135 -16.18 -30.27 40.90
C SER A 135 -17.25 -30.88 39.98
N MET A 136 -17.31 -32.21 39.89
CA MET A 136 -18.38 -32.92 39.19
C MET A 136 -19.75 -32.70 39.82
N ILE A 137 -19.82 -32.62 41.16
CA ILE A 137 -21.07 -32.33 41.89
C ILE A 137 -21.50 -30.88 41.67
N THR A 138 -20.62 -29.88 41.82
CA THR A 138 -21.01 -28.46 41.62
C THR A 138 -21.47 -28.21 40.19
N ALA A 139 -20.78 -28.75 39.18
CA ALA A 139 -21.19 -28.69 37.78
C ALA A 139 -22.55 -29.34 37.48
N ARG A 140 -22.99 -30.32 38.29
CA ARG A 140 -24.32 -30.95 38.18
C ARG A 140 -25.38 -30.26 39.03
N VAL A 141 -25.01 -29.67 40.15
CA VAL A 141 -25.91 -28.95 41.08
C VAL A 141 -26.32 -27.58 40.52
N GLN A 142 -25.44 -26.93 39.76
CA GLN A 142 -25.72 -25.65 39.08
C GLN A 142 -26.91 -25.69 38.10
N SER A 143 -27.29 -26.85 37.55
CA SER A 143 -28.49 -26.94 36.70
C SER A 143 -29.80 -27.01 37.49
N ILE A 144 -29.74 -27.48 38.75
CA ILE A 144 -30.92 -27.73 39.60
C ILE A 144 -31.36 -26.44 40.32
N PHE A 145 -30.42 -25.60 40.77
CA PHE A 145 -30.72 -24.38 41.52
C PHE A 145 -30.94 -23.12 40.65
N ARG A 146 -31.02 -23.25 39.32
CA ARG A 146 -31.36 -22.15 38.39
C ARG A 146 -32.50 -21.23 38.84
N PRO A 147 -33.66 -21.69 39.37
CA PRO A 147 -34.73 -20.78 39.79
C PRO A 147 -34.41 -19.91 41.02
N LEU A 148 -33.36 -20.20 41.79
CA LEU A 148 -33.01 -19.41 42.99
C LEU A 148 -32.19 -18.14 42.67
N CYS A 149 -31.49 -18.08 41.52
CA CYS A 149 -30.73 -16.89 41.11
C CYS A 149 -31.62 -15.68 40.74
N VAL A 150 -32.95 -15.81 40.80
CA VAL A 150 -33.93 -14.72 40.62
C VAL A 150 -34.11 -13.90 41.92
N ILE A 151 -33.70 -14.44 43.08
CA ILE A 151 -33.84 -13.78 44.38
C ILE A 151 -32.80 -12.64 44.51
N PRO A 152 -33.21 -11.39 44.75
CA PRO A 152 -32.28 -10.26 44.92
C PRO A 152 -31.23 -10.51 46.00
N GLY A 153 -29.97 -10.18 45.70
CA GLY A 153 -28.82 -10.37 46.58
C GLY A 153 -28.07 -11.69 46.38
N ILE A 154 -28.77 -12.81 46.16
CA ILE A 154 -28.13 -14.11 45.86
C ILE A 154 -27.49 -14.08 44.46
N SER A 155 -28.11 -13.36 43.53
CA SER A 155 -27.65 -13.12 42.16
C SER A 155 -26.24 -12.51 42.03
N TYR A 156 -25.72 -11.85 43.07
CA TYR A 156 -24.36 -11.27 43.08
C TYR A 156 -23.27 -12.22 43.58
N THR A 157 -23.63 -13.42 44.05
CA THR A 157 -22.65 -14.42 44.51
C THR A 157 -21.98 -15.15 43.35
N ASP A 158 -20.75 -15.63 43.53
CA ASP A 158 -20.00 -16.36 42.50
C ASP A 158 -20.68 -17.68 42.05
N PHE A 159 -21.69 -18.16 42.77
CA PHE A 159 -22.53 -19.30 42.35
C PHE A 159 -23.55 -18.94 41.25
N CYS A 160 -23.98 -17.68 41.15
CA CYS A 160 -24.88 -17.19 40.09
C CYS A 160 -24.13 -16.40 38.99
N ARG A 161 -22.83 -16.11 39.17
CA ARG A 161 -21.99 -15.49 38.13
C ARG A 161 -21.72 -16.47 36.98
N TYR A 162 -22.21 -16.10 35.80
CA TYR A 162 -22.03 -16.86 34.58
C TYR A 162 -20.58 -16.80 34.08
N SER A 163 -20.03 -17.96 33.70
CA SER A 163 -18.75 -18.06 32.99
C SER A 163 -19.02 -18.66 31.60
N PRO A 164 -18.84 -17.90 30.50
CA PRO A 164 -19.22 -18.35 29.16
C PRO A 164 -18.18 -19.31 28.58
N LEU A 165 -18.43 -20.62 28.73
CA LEU A 165 -17.71 -21.66 27.98
C LEU A 165 -18.68 -22.54 27.18
N LYS A 166 -18.59 -22.38 25.85
CA LYS A 166 -19.25 -23.11 24.75
C LYS A 166 -20.72 -22.74 24.42
N ALA A 167 -20.80 -21.92 23.36
CA ALA A 167 -21.69 -22.07 22.20
C ALA A 167 -23.14 -21.52 22.24
N THR A 168 -23.27 -20.22 21.97
CA THR A 168 -23.88 -19.78 20.70
C THR A 168 -22.84 -19.01 19.87
N PRO A 169 -22.89 -19.05 18.52
CA PRO A 169 -21.99 -18.26 17.69
C PRO A 169 -22.58 -16.86 17.45
N HIS A 170 -22.10 -15.88 18.21
CA HIS A 170 -22.20 -14.45 17.84
C HIS A 170 -20.83 -13.95 17.37
N PRO A 171 -20.78 -12.86 16.58
CA PRO A 171 -19.54 -12.42 15.94
C PRO A 171 -18.43 -12.13 16.97
N ARG A 172 -17.19 -12.51 16.64
CA ARG A 172 -16.03 -12.00 17.36
C ARG A 172 -15.92 -10.49 17.07
N PRO A 173 -15.64 -9.62 18.06
CA PRO A 173 -15.40 -8.21 17.79
C PRO A 173 -14.28 -8.06 16.76
N LYS A 174 -14.49 -7.21 15.74
CA LYS A 174 -13.65 -7.13 14.55
C LYS A 174 -12.24 -6.66 14.90
N ARG A 175 -11.30 -7.61 14.96
CA ARG A 175 -9.87 -7.28 15.17
C ARG A 175 -9.23 -6.62 13.95
N ALA A 176 -9.75 -6.91 12.75
CA ALA A 176 -9.29 -6.38 11.48
C ALA A 176 -9.43 -4.85 11.39
N GLU A 177 -10.59 -4.27 11.72
CA GLU A 177 -10.81 -2.81 11.66
C GLU A 177 -9.80 -2.00 12.50
N PHE A 178 -9.32 -2.56 13.61
CA PHE A 178 -8.32 -1.90 14.47
C PHE A 178 -6.86 -2.17 14.05
N GLN A 179 -6.62 -3.15 13.19
CA GLN A 179 -5.36 -3.24 12.45
C GLN A 179 -5.38 -2.23 11.29
N MET A 180 -6.46 -2.17 10.51
CA MET A 180 -6.64 -1.22 9.41
C MET A 180 -6.34 0.24 9.81
N LEU A 181 -6.78 0.72 10.98
CA LEU A 181 -6.42 2.07 11.45
C LEU A 181 -4.92 2.27 11.73
N ALA A 182 -4.23 1.27 12.30
CA ALA A 182 -2.79 1.35 12.57
C ALA A 182 -1.93 1.11 11.31
N ASP A 183 -2.43 0.29 10.39
CA ASP A 183 -1.82 -0.01 9.09
C ASP A 183 -2.01 1.14 8.09
N ALA A 184 -3.18 1.79 8.11
CA ALA A 184 -3.41 3.08 7.46
C ALA A 184 -2.42 4.10 8.01
N GLN A 185 -2.36 4.32 9.33
CA GLN A 185 -1.38 5.25 9.91
C GLN A 185 0.07 4.96 9.48
N SER A 186 0.51 3.69 9.47
CA SER A 186 1.87 3.34 8.99
C SER A 186 2.06 3.73 7.52
N LYS A 187 1.26 3.16 6.59
CA LYS A 187 1.37 3.42 5.14
C LYS A 187 1.26 4.91 4.81
N THR A 188 0.34 5.61 5.46
CA THR A 188 0.04 7.03 5.28
C THR A 188 1.16 7.94 5.80
N PHE A 189 1.79 7.62 6.94
CA PHE A 189 2.99 8.35 7.38
C PHE A 189 4.23 8.00 6.54
N GLU A 190 4.35 6.78 6.01
CA GLU A 190 5.41 6.39 5.08
C GLU A 190 5.30 7.19 3.76
N GLN A 191 4.08 7.38 3.25
CA GLN A 191 3.79 8.25 2.10
C GLN A 191 4.13 9.74 2.38
N LEU A 192 3.89 10.22 3.61
CA LEU A 192 4.35 11.56 4.05
C LEU A 192 5.87 11.68 4.15
N LEU A 193 6.59 10.60 4.45
CA LEU A 193 8.05 10.60 4.52
C LEU A 193 8.68 10.61 3.12
N ASP A 194 8.27 9.74 2.20
CA ASP A 194 8.82 9.73 0.84
C ASP A 194 8.45 11.02 0.06
N SER A 195 7.26 11.60 0.28
CA SER A 195 6.93 12.94 -0.27
C SER A 195 7.74 14.08 0.38
N SER A 196 8.17 13.94 1.64
CA SER A 196 9.08 14.89 2.29
C SER A 196 10.51 14.81 1.74
N VAL A 197 11.00 13.61 1.40
CA VAL A 197 12.28 13.40 0.69
C VAL A 197 12.21 14.01 -0.73
N GLY A 198 11.07 13.87 -1.41
CA GLY A 198 10.80 14.60 -2.66
C GLY A 198 10.90 16.12 -2.47
N GLY A 199 10.27 16.67 -1.44
CA GLY A 199 10.23 18.11 -1.15
C GLY A 199 11.60 18.78 -0.93
N SER A 200 12.57 18.10 -0.31
CA SER A 200 13.92 18.65 -0.13
C SER A 200 14.69 18.73 -1.45
N SER A 201 14.55 17.73 -2.33
CA SER A 201 15.14 17.73 -3.67
C SER A 201 14.54 18.82 -4.57
N LEU A 202 13.22 19.01 -4.52
CA LEU A 202 12.51 20.02 -5.31
C LEU A 202 12.82 21.44 -4.84
N SER A 203 12.98 21.65 -3.53
CA SER A 203 13.50 22.91 -2.97
C SER A 203 14.87 23.26 -3.56
N LEU A 204 15.77 22.26 -3.72
CA LEU A 204 17.09 22.46 -4.30
C LEU A 204 17.03 22.80 -5.81
N GLU A 205 16.18 22.17 -6.61
CA GLU A 205 16.01 22.54 -8.03
C GLU A 205 15.37 23.92 -8.22
N ILE A 206 14.34 24.25 -7.42
CA ILE A 206 13.76 25.60 -7.38
C ILE A 206 14.83 26.64 -7.00
N LYS A 207 15.72 26.31 -6.04
CA LYS A 207 16.83 27.21 -5.65
C LYS A 207 17.88 27.39 -6.75
N LYS A 208 18.20 26.34 -7.51
CA LYS A 208 19.08 26.45 -8.70
C LYS A 208 18.45 27.30 -9.80
N ALA A 209 17.13 27.20 -9.99
CA ALA A 209 16.40 28.00 -10.97
C ALA A 209 16.19 29.47 -10.53
N GLU A 210 16.09 29.75 -9.22
CA GLU A 210 16.19 31.11 -8.65
C GLU A 210 17.50 31.77 -9.07
N MET A 211 18.63 31.07 -8.92
CA MET A 211 19.95 31.60 -9.31
C MET A 211 20.01 31.92 -10.82
N ALA A 212 19.58 30.98 -11.69
CA ALA A 212 19.56 31.21 -13.14
C ALA A 212 18.61 32.36 -13.55
N THR A 213 17.53 32.60 -12.80
CA THR A 213 16.61 33.72 -13.06
C THR A 213 17.17 35.06 -12.53
N SER A 214 18.00 35.04 -11.49
CA SER A 214 18.73 36.23 -11.01
C SER A 214 19.78 36.72 -12.02
N ASP A 215 20.45 35.77 -12.70
CA ASP A 215 21.33 36.08 -13.82
C ASP A 215 20.52 36.72 -14.99
N LEU A 216 19.30 36.24 -15.25
CA LEU A 216 18.42 36.76 -16.31
C LEU A 216 18.00 38.22 -16.05
N VAL A 217 17.66 38.57 -14.81
CA VAL A 217 17.40 39.96 -14.40
C VAL A 217 18.62 40.85 -14.60
N THR A 218 19.84 40.30 -14.45
CA THR A 218 21.08 41.04 -14.68
C THR A 218 21.31 41.29 -16.18
N LEU A 219 21.04 40.30 -17.04
CA LEU A 219 21.10 40.47 -18.51
C LEU A 219 20.05 41.48 -19.03
N LEU A 220 18.84 41.46 -18.46
CA LEU A 220 17.75 42.38 -18.82
C LEU A 220 18.11 43.86 -18.66
N ARG A 221 18.90 44.22 -17.65
CA ARG A 221 19.35 45.61 -17.41
C ARG A 221 20.20 46.20 -18.54
N PHE A 222 20.82 45.35 -19.36
CA PHE A 222 21.63 45.76 -20.52
C PHE A 222 20.93 45.46 -21.86
N SER A 223 19.66 45.05 -21.82
CA SER A 223 18.87 44.72 -23.01
C SER A 223 18.39 45.95 -23.78
N LYS A 224 17.97 45.72 -25.03
CA LYS A 224 17.29 46.69 -25.91
C LYS A 224 15.77 46.54 -25.90
N LEU A 225 15.22 45.88 -24.88
CA LEU A 225 13.78 45.70 -24.72
C LEU A 225 13.12 47.02 -24.29
N THR A 226 11.89 47.25 -24.74
CA THR A 226 11.10 48.48 -24.57
C THR A 226 10.41 48.52 -23.21
N SER A 227 10.04 47.35 -22.66
CA SER A 227 9.42 47.17 -21.34
C SER A 227 10.39 46.52 -20.34
N ARG A 228 11.70 46.64 -20.57
CA ARG A 228 12.77 46.00 -19.78
C ARG A 228 12.69 46.31 -18.27
N GLU A 229 12.34 47.53 -17.87
CA GLU A 229 12.18 47.91 -16.45
C GLU A 229 11.03 47.13 -15.79
N LEU A 230 9.86 47.08 -16.45
CA LEU A 230 8.65 46.39 -15.97
C LEU A 230 8.83 44.87 -15.94
N ILE A 231 9.52 44.31 -16.93
CA ILE A 231 9.85 42.87 -16.97
C ILE A 231 10.89 42.52 -15.89
N ALA A 232 11.89 43.37 -15.65
CA ALA A 232 12.86 43.18 -14.57
C ALA A 232 12.20 43.26 -13.18
N GLU A 233 11.27 44.19 -12.97
CA GLU A 233 10.46 44.30 -11.74
C GLU A 233 9.62 43.03 -11.51
N THR A 234 8.87 42.60 -12.53
CA THR A 234 8.03 41.38 -12.45
C THR A 234 8.87 40.12 -12.18
N LEU A 235 10.07 40.03 -12.76
CA LEU A 235 11.00 38.93 -12.48
C LEU A 235 11.63 38.99 -11.08
N VAL A 236 11.77 40.17 -10.48
CA VAL A 236 12.19 40.31 -9.07
C VAL A 236 11.07 39.84 -8.12
N ILE A 237 9.80 40.08 -8.46
CA ILE A 237 8.64 39.50 -7.74
C ILE A 237 8.69 37.97 -7.83
N PHE A 238 8.77 37.42 -9.05
CA PHE A 238 8.90 35.98 -9.30
C PHE A 238 10.09 35.33 -8.55
N LEU A 239 11.24 36.00 -8.50
CA LEU A 239 12.42 35.55 -7.73
C LEU A 239 12.16 35.48 -6.22
N ASN A 240 11.42 36.44 -5.67
CA ASN A 240 11.06 36.44 -4.26
C ASN A 240 10.05 35.34 -3.92
N ASP A 241 9.10 35.08 -4.82
CA ASP A 241 8.10 34.02 -4.65
C ASP A 241 8.70 32.62 -4.84
N ALA A 242 9.67 32.45 -5.76
CA ALA A 242 10.48 31.23 -5.87
C ALA A 242 11.31 30.98 -4.60
N ARG A 243 11.90 32.04 -4.04
CA ARG A 243 12.66 32.01 -2.78
C ARG A 243 11.76 31.78 -1.55
N ALA A 244 10.50 32.20 -1.58
CA ALA A 244 9.51 31.86 -0.56
C ALA A 244 9.15 30.37 -0.65
N THR A 245 8.78 29.92 -1.84
CA THR A 245 8.45 28.52 -2.17
C THR A 245 9.56 27.54 -1.75
N GLY A 246 10.80 27.74 -2.18
CA GLY A 246 11.90 26.83 -1.84
C GLY A 246 12.18 26.75 -0.33
N ARG A 247 12.11 27.88 0.39
CA ARG A 247 12.25 27.91 1.86
C ARG A 247 11.06 27.24 2.56
N GLY A 248 9.86 27.43 2.04
CA GLY A 248 8.65 26.78 2.54
C GLY A 248 8.73 25.25 2.42
N LEU A 249 9.11 24.72 1.24
CA LEU A 249 9.22 23.28 0.99
C LEU A 249 10.28 22.64 1.91
N GLN A 250 11.41 23.32 2.11
CA GLN A 250 12.46 22.86 3.04
C GLN A 250 12.02 22.92 4.51
N ARG A 251 11.20 23.91 4.87
CA ARG A 251 10.59 24.02 6.21
C ARG A 251 9.50 22.97 6.44
N LEU A 252 8.73 22.62 5.42
CA LEU A 252 7.73 21.56 5.47
C LEU A 252 8.39 20.21 5.70
N GLY A 253 9.40 19.84 4.90
CA GLY A 253 10.14 18.58 5.09
C GLY A 253 10.80 18.47 6.47
N SER A 254 11.41 19.54 6.99
CA SER A 254 11.99 19.52 8.34
C SER A 254 10.93 19.47 9.46
N LYS A 255 9.76 20.09 9.27
CA LYS A 255 8.62 19.98 10.19
C LYS A 255 7.98 18.58 10.18
N VAL A 256 7.76 17.96 9.02
CA VAL A 256 7.22 16.59 8.93
C VAL A 256 8.20 15.60 9.56
N GLY A 257 9.50 15.73 9.28
CA GLY A 257 10.54 14.92 9.92
C GLY A 257 10.55 15.05 11.44
N GLY A 258 10.50 16.27 11.97
CA GLY A 258 10.45 16.53 13.42
C GLY A 258 9.12 16.11 14.08
N ALA A 259 8.01 16.18 13.35
CA ALA A 259 6.72 15.69 13.81
C ALA A 259 6.71 14.17 13.98
N VAL A 260 7.25 13.41 13.02
CA VAL A 260 7.39 11.94 13.15
C VAL A 260 8.27 11.59 14.35
N ASP A 261 9.43 12.25 14.50
CA ASP A 261 10.33 12.03 15.64
C ASP A 261 9.63 12.38 16.99
N GLN A 262 8.78 13.43 17.04
CA GLN A 262 7.97 13.81 18.21
C GLN A 262 6.86 12.80 18.52
N ILE A 263 6.14 12.32 17.50
CA ILE A 263 5.04 11.34 17.64
C ILE A 263 5.58 10.00 18.15
N MET A 264 6.75 9.57 17.67
CA MET A 264 7.44 8.38 18.19
C MET A 264 7.77 8.52 19.69
N ALA A 265 8.31 9.67 20.11
CA ALA A 265 8.66 9.91 21.51
C ALA A 265 7.44 9.93 22.46
N VAL A 266 6.33 10.53 22.04
CA VAL A 266 5.08 10.57 22.82
C VAL A 266 4.50 9.16 23.00
N ASN A 267 4.53 8.34 21.95
CA ASN A 267 3.96 7.00 22.00
C ASN A 267 4.86 6.00 22.77
N ASP A 268 6.18 6.09 22.67
CA ASP A 268 7.12 5.33 23.52
C ASP A 268 6.92 5.66 25.02
N TYR A 269 6.69 6.94 25.35
CA TYR A 269 6.33 7.36 26.70
C TYR A 269 4.98 6.77 27.16
N ALA A 270 3.94 6.80 26.30
CA ALA A 270 2.63 6.26 26.61
C ALA A 270 2.67 4.73 26.84
N LEU A 271 3.38 4.00 25.98
CA LEU A 271 3.59 2.55 26.07
C LEU A 271 4.22 2.16 27.41
N ARG A 272 5.36 2.77 27.77
CA ARG A 272 6.06 2.46 29.04
C ARG A 272 5.22 2.78 30.27
N THR A 273 4.44 3.86 30.22
CA THR A 273 3.54 4.27 31.32
C THR A 273 2.39 3.27 31.49
N ILE A 274 1.89 2.70 30.40
CA ILE A 274 0.80 1.72 30.41
C ILE A 274 1.32 0.31 30.79
N GLU A 275 2.47 -0.13 30.27
CA GLU A 275 3.10 -1.41 30.67
C GLU A 275 3.46 -1.44 32.17
N SER A 276 4.04 -0.36 32.70
CA SER A 276 4.34 -0.23 34.14
C SER A 276 3.07 -0.12 35.01
N SER A 277 1.96 0.35 34.46
CA SER A 277 0.65 0.32 35.12
C SER A 277 0.05 -1.09 35.16
N GLN A 278 0.33 -1.95 34.17
CA GLN A 278 -0.11 -3.35 34.16
C GLN A 278 0.75 -4.25 35.07
N SER A 279 2.08 -4.08 35.07
CA SER A 279 3.01 -4.97 35.79
C SER A 279 2.80 -4.99 37.32
N ASN A 280 2.27 -3.90 37.88
CA ASN A 280 1.94 -3.77 39.30
C ASN A 280 0.68 -4.56 39.74
N SER A 281 0.00 -5.27 38.84
CA SER A 281 -1.25 -6.00 39.14
C SER A 281 -1.09 -7.45 39.63
N VAL A 282 0.15 -7.96 39.71
CA VAL A 282 0.44 -9.38 40.00
C VAL A 282 0.32 -9.72 41.49
N ILE A 283 -0.92 -9.86 41.97
CA ILE A 283 -1.23 -10.49 43.27
C ILE A 283 -1.56 -11.97 43.03
N PRO A 284 -0.77 -12.93 43.56
CA PRO A 284 -1.05 -14.36 43.43
C PRO A 284 -2.45 -14.76 43.91
N SER A 285 -3.10 -15.66 43.17
CA SER A 285 -4.52 -15.98 43.33
C SER A 285 -5.03 -16.29 44.76
N PRO A 286 -4.31 -16.96 45.68
CA PRO A 286 -4.82 -17.19 47.04
C PRO A 286 -4.87 -15.92 47.91
N ILE A 287 -4.11 -14.87 47.59
CA ILE A 287 -4.07 -13.62 48.38
C ILE A 287 -5.28 -12.73 48.08
N ARG A 288 -5.80 -12.77 46.84
CA ARG A 288 -6.99 -12.00 46.40
C ARG A 288 -8.26 -12.30 47.20
N ALA A 289 -8.33 -13.45 47.88
CA ALA A 289 -9.47 -13.82 48.73
C ALA A 289 -9.46 -13.16 50.13
N ILE A 290 -8.35 -12.49 50.52
CA ILE A 290 -8.11 -12.07 51.91
C ILE A 290 -8.16 -10.55 52.09
N VAL A 291 -7.93 -9.75 51.04
CA VAL A 291 -7.94 -8.27 51.12
C VAL A 291 -8.79 -7.68 49.98
N PRO A 292 -10.10 -7.46 50.17
CA PRO A 292 -11.00 -6.98 49.11
C PRO A 292 -10.76 -5.53 48.65
N PHE A 293 -10.10 -4.72 49.49
CA PHE A 293 -10.10 -3.25 49.38
C PHE A 293 -8.95 -2.68 48.53
N MET A 294 -8.02 -3.52 48.07
CA MET A 294 -6.87 -3.12 47.24
C MET A 294 -7.18 -3.31 45.75
N GLN A 295 -7.95 -2.39 45.18
CA GLN A 295 -8.04 -2.20 43.73
C GLN A 295 -7.17 -1.00 43.34
N SER A 296 -6.24 -1.20 42.40
CA SER A 296 -5.46 -0.12 41.80
C SER A 296 -6.21 0.50 40.63
N ASN A 297 -6.24 1.83 40.54
CA ASN A 297 -6.96 2.60 39.51
C ASN A 297 -6.25 2.60 38.14
N SER A 298 -5.76 1.44 37.67
CA SER A 298 -4.95 1.33 36.45
C SER A 298 -5.71 1.77 35.20
N LYS A 299 -7.02 1.53 35.12
CA LYS A 299 -7.86 1.98 33.99
C LYS A 299 -7.86 3.50 33.80
N GLU A 300 -7.89 4.25 34.90
CA GLU A 300 -7.92 5.72 34.86
C GLU A 300 -6.59 6.27 34.34
N ALA A 301 -5.47 5.74 34.84
CA ALA A 301 -4.13 6.10 34.38
C ALA A 301 -3.92 5.78 32.88
N VAL A 302 -4.44 4.65 32.40
CA VAL A 302 -4.40 4.28 30.97
C VAL A 302 -5.21 5.26 30.11
N LEU A 303 -6.43 5.61 30.53
CA LEU A 303 -7.29 6.57 29.82
C LEU A 303 -6.71 7.99 29.83
N GLN A 304 -6.13 8.44 30.94
CA GLN A 304 -5.45 9.73 31.02
C GLN A 304 -4.24 9.77 30.07
N THR A 305 -3.36 8.77 30.15
CA THR A 305 -2.15 8.66 29.30
C THR A 305 -2.51 8.66 27.81
N PHE A 306 -3.58 7.96 27.43
CA PHE A 306 -4.08 7.95 26.06
C PHE A 306 -4.56 9.33 25.61
N ASN A 307 -5.38 10.03 26.40
CA ASN A 307 -5.88 11.37 26.06
C ASN A 307 -4.75 12.41 25.96
N GLU A 308 -3.74 12.33 26.82
CA GLU A 308 -2.55 13.20 26.76
C GLU A 308 -1.76 12.97 25.47
N ALA A 309 -1.46 11.71 25.11
CA ALA A 309 -0.78 11.37 23.86
C ALA A 309 -1.57 11.81 22.61
N MET A 310 -2.88 11.56 22.60
CA MET A 310 -3.79 11.93 21.52
C MET A 310 -3.84 13.46 21.31
N THR A 311 -3.83 14.21 22.41
CA THR A 311 -3.81 15.69 22.37
C THR A 311 -2.53 16.21 21.72
N VAL A 312 -1.36 15.62 22.01
CA VAL A 312 -0.09 16.03 21.37
C VAL A 312 -0.05 15.65 19.90
N LEU A 313 -0.57 14.47 19.53
CA LEU A 313 -0.67 14.00 18.14
C LEU A 313 -1.53 14.95 17.29
N SER A 314 -2.77 15.24 17.72
CA SER A 314 -3.69 16.14 17.01
C SER A 314 -3.12 17.56 16.84
N ASN A 315 -2.52 18.13 17.90
CA ASN A 315 -1.85 19.44 17.81
C ASN A 315 -0.64 19.43 16.83
N THR A 316 0.05 18.29 16.72
CA THR A 316 1.18 18.13 15.80
C THR A 316 0.71 18.08 14.34
N ILE A 317 -0.35 17.30 14.04
CA ILE A 317 -0.95 17.19 12.70
C ILE A 317 -1.49 18.54 12.23
N ASN A 318 -2.27 19.24 13.06
CA ASN A 318 -2.82 20.57 12.73
C ASN A 318 -1.71 21.59 12.41
N ARG A 319 -0.56 21.52 13.09
CA ARG A 319 0.60 22.38 12.82
C ARG A 319 1.35 22.05 11.51
N LEU A 320 1.18 20.83 10.97
CA LEU A 320 1.65 20.44 9.64
C LEU A 320 0.68 20.89 8.54
N ILE A 321 -0.64 20.75 8.76
CA ILE A 321 -1.68 21.20 7.82
C ILE A 321 -1.46 22.68 7.45
N VAL A 322 -1.33 23.55 8.47
CA VAL A 322 -1.08 24.99 8.26
C VAL A 322 0.22 25.27 7.50
N GLU A 323 1.28 24.48 7.70
CA GLU A 323 2.53 24.65 6.94
C GLU A 323 2.39 24.17 5.48
N ALA A 324 1.62 23.11 5.22
CA ALA A 324 1.34 22.63 3.87
C ALA A 324 0.44 23.62 3.10
N GLU A 325 -0.57 24.21 3.74
CA GLU A 325 -1.42 25.26 3.16
C GLU A 325 -0.63 26.53 2.82
N LEU A 326 0.28 26.97 3.70
CA LEU A 326 1.20 28.07 3.40
C LEU A 326 2.13 27.74 2.22
N ASN A 327 2.50 26.47 2.01
CA ASN A 327 3.30 26.06 0.86
C ASN A 327 2.50 26.03 -0.45
N LEU A 328 1.25 25.57 -0.40
CA LEU A 328 0.32 25.62 -1.53
C LEU A 328 0.15 27.06 -2.03
N ALA A 329 -0.15 28.01 -1.13
CA ALA A 329 -0.30 29.42 -1.48
C ALA A 329 0.98 30.04 -2.11
N ASN A 330 2.18 29.64 -1.66
CA ASN A 330 3.44 30.06 -2.28
C ASN A 330 3.60 29.50 -3.71
N LEU A 331 3.23 28.23 -3.94
CA LEU A 331 3.29 27.57 -5.25
C LEU A 331 2.28 28.14 -6.27
N GLU A 332 1.11 28.56 -5.80
CA GLU A 332 0.09 29.26 -6.60
C GLU A 332 0.56 30.67 -7.00
N LYS A 333 1.08 31.44 -6.04
CA LYS A 333 1.65 32.77 -6.32
C LYS A 333 2.85 32.72 -7.28
N LEU A 334 3.65 31.65 -7.21
CA LEU A 334 4.72 31.36 -8.15
C LEU A 334 4.22 31.03 -9.58
N GLU A 335 2.99 30.53 -9.73
CA GLU A 335 2.33 30.38 -11.04
C GLU A 335 1.76 31.69 -11.57
N GLU A 336 1.13 32.48 -10.70
CA GLU A 336 0.59 33.80 -11.06
C GLU A 336 1.70 34.71 -11.59
N SER A 337 2.78 34.86 -10.84
CA SER A 337 3.94 35.69 -11.25
C SER A 337 4.61 35.18 -12.54
N LEU A 338 4.72 33.87 -12.76
CA LEU A 338 5.17 33.30 -14.04
C LEU A 338 4.22 33.64 -15.20
N SER A 339 2.90 33.64 -14.93
CA SER A 339 1.88 34.02 -15.91
C SER A 339 2.00 35.49 -16.31
N THR A 340 2.24 36.39 -15.35
CA THR A 340 2.45 37.82 -15.60
C THR A 340 3.72 38.08 -16.41
N VAL A 341 4.84 37.40 -16.08
CA VAL A 341 6.06 37.45 -16.91
C VAL A 341 5.76 37.00 -18.34
N HIS A 342 5.01 35.91 -18.52
CA HIS A 342 4.66 35.40 -19.84
C HIS A 342 3.80 36.37 -20.66
N GLU A 343 2.81 37.04 -20.05
CA GLU A 343 2.00 38.05 -20.75
C GLU A 343 2.85 39.25 -21.18
N LEU A 344 3.69 39.79 -20.30
CA LEU A 344 4.54 40.94 -20.61
C LEU A 344 5.54 40.63 -21.74
N VAL A 345 6.20 39.47 -21.68
CA VAL A 345 7.21 39.05 -22.67
C VAL A 345 6.57 38.75 -24.04
N SER A 346 5.40 38.10 -24.07
CA SER A 346 4.69 37.80 -25.33
C SER A 346 4.04 39.04 -25.97
N ARG A 347 3.68 40.05 -25.16
CA ARG A 347 3.23 41.38 -25.65
C ARG A 347 4.37 42.23 -26.20
N GLU A 348 5.59 42.03 -25.72
CA GLU A 348 6.78 42.72 -26.22
C GLU A 348 7.32 42.08 -27.52
N ASP A 349 7.32 40.75 -27.62
CA ASP A 349 7.79 40.07 -28.83
C ASP A 349 7.06 38.73 -29.09
N SER A 350 6.25 38.72 -30.16
CA SER A 350 5.43 37.58 -30.59
C SER A 350 6.21 36.42 -31.22
N SER A 351 7.54 36.49 -31.32
CA SER A 351 8.40 35.36 -31.70
C SER A 351 8.83 34.47 -30.51
N ILE A 352 8.42 34.82 -29.29
CA ILE A 352 8.62 34.01 -28.08
C ILE A 352 7.40 33.08 -27.90
N SER A 353 7.65 31.82 -27.57
CA SER A 353 6.67 30.73 -27.50
C SER A 353 5.47 31.03 -26.58
N SER A 354 4.29 30.54 -26.96
CA SER A 354 3.06 30.61 -26.17
C SER A 354 3.04 29.65 -24.95
N ALA A 355 4.15 28.93 -24.70
CA ALA A 355 4.30 28.04 -23.55
C ALA A 355 4.85 28.78 -22.32
N LYS A 356 4.00 29.00 -21.30
CA LYS A 356 4.38 29.63 -20.01
C LYS A 356 5.61 29.00 -19.35
N SER A 357 5.85 27.69 -19.55
CA SER A 357 6.97 26.94 -18.98
C SER A 357 8.32 27.17 -19.66
N GLU A 358 8.35 27.71 -20.89
CA GLU A 358 9.58 27.85 -21.68
C GLU A 358 10.07 29.30 -21.78
N VAL A 359 9.20 30.28 -21.49
CA VAL A 359 9.44 31.72 -21.67
C VAL A 359 10.75 32.23 -21.05
N LEU A 360 11.14 31.75 -19.86
CA LEU A 360 12.39 32.16 -19.20
C LEU A 360 13.63 31.65 -19.96
N SER A 361 13.56 30.44 -20.52
CA SER A 361 14.66 29.83 -21.28
C SER A 361 14.83 30.45 -22.67
N GLU A 362 13.73 30.89 -23.29
CA GLU A 362 13.76 31.61 -24.56
C GLU A 362 14.22 33.06 -24.38
N LEU A 363 13.73 33.76 -23.34
CA LEU A 363 14.19 35.10 -22.99
C LEU A 363 15.69 35.11 -22.67
N TRP A 364 16.19 34.09 -21.94
CA TRP A 364 17.62 33.86 -21.75
C TRP A 364 18.38 33.69 -23.07
N THR A 365 17.88 32.83 -23.97
CA THR A 365 18.50 32.55 -25.26
C THR A 365 18.60 33.80 -26.14
N LYS A 366 17.56 34.64 -26.09
CA LYS A 366 17.45 35.89 -26.87
C LYS A 366 18.34 37.00 -26.33
N LEU A 367 18.46 37.13 -25.01
CA LEU A 367 19.30 38.13 -24.34
C LEU A 367 20.78 37.73 -24.27
N GLY A 368 21.09 36.42 -24.24
CA GLY A 368 22.46 35.90 -24.18
C GLY A 368 23.33 36.24 -25.40
N GLY A 369 22.72 36.61 -26.53
CA GLY A 369 23.30 37.39 -27.64
C GLY A 369 24.47 36.77 -28.44
N ASN A 370 25.10 35.70 -27.96
CA ASN A 370 26.34 35.18 -28.53
C ASN A 370 26.43 33.65 -28.38
N LYS A 371 26.50 32.93 -29.52
CA LYS A 371 26.56 31.46 -29.55
C LYS A 371 27.74 30.86 -28.77
N LYS A 372 28.87 31.57 -28.63
CA LYS A 372 30.02 31.12 -27.82
C LYS A 372 29.81 31.27 -26.32
N ILE A 373 28.91 32.15 -25.88
CA ILE A 373 28.55 32.29 -24.46
C ILE A 373 27.49 31.26 -24.08
N LEU A 374 26.49 31.04 -24.95
CA LEU A 374 25.44 30.03 -24.74
C LEU A 374 26.00 28.62 -24.43
N GLN A 375 27.05 28.17 -25.14
CA GLN A 375 27.73 26.88 -24.88
C GLN A 375 28.36 26.74 -23.47
N GLY A 376 28.48 27.82 -22.69
CA GLY A 376 28.89 27.78 -21.29
C GLY A 376 27.72 27.67 -20.29
N HIS A 377 26.47 27.89 -20.76
CA HIS A 377 25.29 28.11 -19.91
C HIS A 377 24.11 27.19 -20.22
N ASP A 378 24.29 26.11 -20.99
CA ASP A 378 23.27 25.10 -21.26
C ASP A 378 22.61 24.56 -19.96
N LYS A 379 23.36 24.51 -18.86
CA LYS A 379 22.85 24.16 -17.53
C LYS A 379 21.81 25.16 -17.01
N ASN A 380 22.03 26.46 -17.17
CA ASN A 380 21.05 27.49 -16.76
C ASN A 380 19.79 27.39 -17.64
N LEU A 381 19.95 27.16 -18.95
CA LEU A 381 18.82 26.98 -19.87
C LEU A 381 17.97 25.75 -19.48
N GLY A 382 18.62 24.62 -19.14
CA GLY A 382 17.95 23.44 -18.62
C GLY A 382 17.18 23.68 -17.31
N LEU A 383 17.78 24.42 -16.36
CA LEU A 383 17.14 24.77 -15.09
C LEU A 383 15.92 25.70 -15.29
N LEU A 384 16.03 26.71 -16.17
CA LEU A 384 14.93 27.63 -16.48
C LEU A 384 13.77 26.93 -17.19
N LYS A 385 14.05 25.95 -18.06
CA LYS A 385 13.02 25.11 -18.71
C LYS A 385 12.41 24.08 -17.74
N GLY A 386 13.21 23.56 -16.79
CA GLY A 386 12.76 22.63 -15.76
C GLY A 386 11.84 23.27 -14.71
N LEU A 387 11.95 24.58 -14.46
CA LEU A 387 11.21 25.28 -13.39
C LEU A 387 9.68 25.11 -13.47
N GLY A 388 9.11 25.10 -14.69
CA GLY A 388 7.69 24.83 -14.89
C GLY A 388 7.26 23.38 -14.57
N VAL A 389 8.20 22.44 -14.61
CA VAL A 389 8.00 21.03 -14.22
C VAL A 389 8.18 20.86 -12.71
N TYR A 390 9.28 21.38 -12.15
CA TYR A 390 9.57 21.30 -10.71
C TYR A 390 8.47 21.94 -9.86
N ARG A 391 7.88 23.07 -10.31
CA ARG A 391 6.72 23.68 -9.64
C ARG A 391 5.50 22.77 -9.65
N LYS A 392 5.21 22.09 -10.77
CA LYS A 392 4.07 21.15 -10.87
C LYS A 392 4.28 19.91 -9.99
N GLN A 393 5.49 19.36 -9.97
CA GLN A 393 5.85 18.25 -9.08
C GLN A 393 5.69 18.66 -7.62
N ALA A 394 6.25 19.81 -7.22
CA ALA A 394 6.08 20.33 -5.86
C ALA A 394 4.62 20.59 -5.48
N LEU A 395 3.80 21.08 -6.42
CA LEU A 395 2.35 21.26 -6.22
C LEU A 395 1.64 19.93 -5.96
N VAL A 396 1.92 18.88 -6.75
CA VAL A 396 1.37 17.54 -6.52
C VAL A 396 1.79 17.01 -5.15
N HIS A 397 3.09 17.01 -4.82
CA HIS A 397 3.55 16.51 -3.52
C HIS A 397 2.95 17.26 -2.31
N VAL A 398 2.81 18.59 -2.38
CA VAL A 398 2.20 19.39 -1.30
C VAL A 398 0.69 19.14 -1.21
N VAL A 399 -0.03 19.01 -2.33
CA VAL A 399 -1.46 18.71 -2.33
C VAL A 399 -1.73 17.30 -1.79
N THR A 400 -0.99 16.28 -2.22
CA THR A 400 -1.08 14.92 -1.67
C THR A 400 -0.81 14.92 -0.17
N ALA A 401 0.30 15.52 0.28
CA ALA A 401 0.63 15.60 1.70
C ALA A 401 -0.45 16.33 2.52
N LEU A 402 -1.07 17.39 1.97
CA LEU A 402 -2.17 18.12 2.63
C LEU A 402 -3.46 17.29 2.71
N GLN A 403 -3.83 16.55 1.66
CA GLN A 403 -4.96 15.62 1.67
C GLN A 403 -4.75 14.51 2.72
N THR A 404 -3.56 13.92 2.69
CA THR A 404 -3.11 12.90 3.66
C THR A 404 -3.16 13.39 5.11
N LEU A 405 -2.64 14.59 5.40
CA LEU A 405 -2.65 15.16 6.76
C LEU A 405 -4.07 15.46 7.26
N ARG A 406 -5.01 15.81 6.37
CA ARG A 406 -6.41 16.04 6.72
C ARG A 406 -7.13 14.73 7.05
N ALA A 407 -7.02 13.70 6.20
CA ALA A 407 -7.58 12.38 6.49
C ALA A 407 -7.09 11.82 7.83
N LEU A 408 -5.78 11.93 8.10
CA LEU A 408 -5.19 11.55 9.38
C LEU A 408 -5.73 12.39 10.57
N SER A 409 -6.12 13.64 10.37
CA SER A 409 -6.75 14.46 11.42
C SER A 409 -8.18 14.00 11.71
N ASP A 410 -8.93 13.62 10.68
CA ASP A 410 -10.31 13.14 10.79
C ASP A 410 -10.37 11.75 11.48
N ASP A 411 -9.49 10.82 11.07
CA ASP A 411 -9.31 9.50 11.72
C ASP A 411 -9.00 9.61 13.23
N MET A 412 -8.30 10.68 13.63
CA MET A 412 -7.94 10.90 15.02
C MET A 412 -9.08 11.48 15.86
N GLU A 413 -9.94 12.33 15.31
CA GLU A 413 -11.12 12.77 16.07
C GLU A 413 -12.16 11.63 16.18
N ASP A 414 -12.32 10.78 15.16
CA ASP A 414 -13.16 9.56 15.23
C ASP A 414 -12.65 8.55 16.27
N LEU A 415 -11.33 8.26 16.29
CA LEU A 415 -10.74 7.38 17.31
C LEU A 415 -10.93 7.94 18.73
N ARG A 416 -10.84 9.27 18.89
CA ARG A 416 -11.04 9.96 20.16
C ARG A 416 -12.50 9.91 20.63
N GLU A 417 -13.47 10.11 19.73
CA GLU A 417 -14.90 9.97 20.05
C GLU A 417 -15.21 8.53 20.50
N ARG A 418 -14.71 7.53 19.77
CA ARG A 418 -14.95 6.10 20.09
C ARG A 418 -14.34 5.65 21.42
N VAL A 419 -13.15 6.15 21.79
CA VAL A 419 -12.51 5.82 23.08
C VAL A 419 -13.15 6.58 24.25
N THR A 420 -13.83 7.71 24.01
CA THR A 420 -14.47 8.52 25.06
C THR A 420 -15.96 8.21 25.29
N ALA A 421 -16.62 7.44 24.42
CA ALA A 421 -18.06 7.10 24.51
C ALA A 421 -18.39 5.60 24.78
N PRO A 422 -17.88 4.95 25.84
CA PRO A 422 -17.93 3.49 26.02
C PRO A 422 -19.31 2.90 26.41
N GLU A 423 -20.36 3.68 26.65
CA GLU A 423 -21.66 3.18 27.16
C GLU A 423 -22.74 2.95 26.08
N LEU A 424 -22.51 3.36 24.83
CA LEU A 424 -23.55 3.34 23.77
C LEU A 424 -23.38 2.23 22.72
N VAL A 425 -22.26 1.50 22.70
CA VAL A 425 -22.01 0.37 21.80
C VAL A 425 -21.50 -0.82 22.62
N GLY A 426 -22.13 -1.99 22.45
CA GLY A 426 -21.82 -3.20 23.23
C GLY A 426 -20.47 -3.85 22.89
N ASP A 427 -19.91 -4.56 23.87
CA ASP A 427 -18.66 -5.34 23.80
C ASP A 427 -17.43 -4.58 23.25
N SER A 428 -16.98 -3.58 24.02
CA SER A 428 -15.80 -2.76 23.72
C SER A 428 -14.47 -3.51 23.82
N VAL A 429 -13.55 -3.16 22.93
CA VAL A 429 -12.16 -3.66 22.91
C VAL A 429 -11.34 -2.91 23.99
N PRO A 430 -10.49 -3.59 24.78
CA PRO A 430 -9.66 -2.91 25.79
C PRO A 430 -8.67 -1.92 25.18
N VAL A 431 -8.49 -0.75 25.81
CA VAL A 431 -7.59 0.33 25.35
C VAL A 431 -6.15 -0.18 25.12
N ASP A 432 -5.70 -1.15 25.90
CA ASP A 432 -4.38 -1.81 25.75
C ASP A 432 -4.20 -2.47 24.38
N VAL A 433 -5.28 -2.90 23.73
CA VAL A 433 -5.27 -3.50 22.37
C VAL A 433 -5.18 -2.42 21.30
N HIS A 434 -5.85 -1.28 21.48
CA HIS A 434 -5.71 -0.12 20.58
C HIS A 434 -4.28 0.41 20.60
N LEU A 435 -3.73 0.62 21.79
CA LEU A 435 -2.35 1.07 22.00
C LEU A 435 -1.32 0.10 21.37
N LYS A 436 -1.58 -1.22 21.49
CA LYS A 436 -0.70 -2.25 20.92
C LYS A 436 -0.82 -2.40 19.40
N SER A 437 -1.95 -2.02 18.80
CA SER A 437 -2.06 -1.88 17.34
C SER A 437 -1.22 -0.71 16.86
N ILE A 438 -1.41 0.47 17.48
CA ILE A 438 -0.66 1.71 17.19
C ILE A 438 0.85 1.49 17.32
N SER A 439 1.33 0.79 18.37
CA SER A 439 2.76 0.48 18.52
C SER A 439 3.35 -0.33 17.36
N LEU A 440 2.57 -1.23 16.75
CA LEU A 440 3.03 -2.07 15.64
C LEU A 440 3.06 -1.31 14.31
N GLY A 441 2.23 -0.27 14.15
CA GLY A 441 2.41 0.72 13.07
C GLY A 441 3.67 1.55 13.27
N LEU A 442 3.87 2.08 14.48
CA LEU A 442 5.00 2.98 14.77
C LEU A 442 6.38 2.31 14.70
N GLU A 443 6.49 1.03 15.05
CA GLU A 443 7.75 0.27 14.91
C GLU A 443 8.14 0.08 13.43
N ARG A 444 7.16 -0.05 12.51
CA ARG A 444 7.37 -0.06 11.05
C ARG A 444 7.69 1.32 10.50
N LEU A 445 6.96 2.35 10.92
CA LEU A 445 7.24 3.74 10.56
C LEU A 445 8.67 4.16 10.95
N LYS A 446 9.15 3.70 12.11
CA LYS A 446 10.54 3.85 12.58
C LYS A 446 11.55 3.19 11.63
N GLU A 447 11.28 1.97 11.17
CA GLU A 447 12.14 1.28 10.18
C GLU A 447 12.15 2.03 8.83
N SER A 448 10.98 2.49 8.36
CA SER A 448 10.86 3.30 7.14
C SER A 448 11.56 4.66 7.27
N ARG A 449 11.48 5.32 8.44
CA ARG A 449 12.19 6.59 8.70
C ARG A 449 13.70 6.45 8.70
N VAL A 450 14.24 5.29 9.09
CA VAL A 450 15.68 4.97 8.92
C VAL A 450 16.02 4.87 7.44
N LYS A 451 15.29 4.05 6.67
CA LYS A 451 15.48 3.91 5.20
C LYS A 451 15.36 5.24 4.45
N ALA A 452 14.44 6.12 4.87
CA ALA A 452 14.28 7.46 4.30
C ALA A 452 15.48 8.39 4.60
N LYS A 453 16.09 8.30 5.80
CA LYS A 453 17.32 9.03 6.14
C LYS A 453 18.52 8.48 5.36
N GLU A 454 18.62 7.16 5.20
CA GLU A 454 19.65 6.50 4.37
C GLU A 454 19.57 6.97 2.91
N ARG A 455 18.36 6.99 2.32
CA ARG A 455 18.10 7.55 0.97
C ARG A 455 18.49 9.04 0.84
N GLU A 456 18.23 9.85 1.87
CA GLU A 456 18.58 11.29 1.89
C GLU A 456 20.11 11.51 1.93
N GLU A 457 20.84 10.68 2.68
CA GLU A 457 22.31 10.68 2.70
C GLU A 457 22.91 10.14 1.39
N GLU A 458 22.36 9.05 0.82
CA GLU A 458 22.79 8.50 -0.48
C GLU A 458 22.60 9.51 -1.62
N ALA A 459 21.46 10.21 -1.67
CA ALA A 459 21.20 11.25 -2.66
C ALA A 459 22.21 12.42 -2.57
N SER A 460 22.59 12.81 -1.35
CA SER A 460 23.63 13.80 -1.09
C SER A 460 25.00 13.36 -1.63
N ILE A 461 25.36 12.09 -1.43
CA ILE A 461 26.63 11.49 -1.89
C ILE A 461 26.65 11.34 -3.43
N LEU A 462 25.57 10.86 -4.04
CA LEU A 462 25.42 10.74 -5.49
C LEU A 462 25.52 12.10 -6.21
N GLY A 463 25.01 13.16 -5.59
CA GLY A 463 25.16 14.55 -6.07
C GLY A 463 26.61 15.02 -6.19
N CYS A 464 27.54 14.44 -5.41
CA CYS A 464 28.97 14.64 -5.57
C CYS A 464 29.57 13.74 -6.66
N ALA A 465 29.21 12.45 -6.69
CA ALA A 465 29.77 11.47 -7.64
C ALA A 465 29.43 11.79 -9.12
N ALA A 466 28.20 12.24 -9.41
CA ALA A 466 27.74 12.55 -10.76
C ALA A 466 28.55 13.67 -11.46
N LYS A 467 29.34 14.44 -10.70
CA LYS A 467 30.11 15.59 -11.17
C LYS A 467 31.36 15.23 -11.99
N GLN A 468 31.79 13.96 -11.97
CA GLN A 468 33.15 13.57 -12.39
C GLN A 468 33.22 12.72 -13.68
N ILE A 469 32.10 12.24 -14.21
CA ILE A 469 32.07 11.30 -15.36
C ILE A 469 31.76 11.97 -16.71
N LYS A 470 31.03 13.10 -16.73
CA LYS A 470 30.50 13.72 -17.98
C LYS A 470 31.51 14.56 -18.79
N ALA A 471 32.80 14.19 -18.76
CA ALA A 471 33.91 14.97 -19.33
C ALA A 471 34.68 14.26 -20.47
N SER A 472 34.05 13.34 -21.23
CA SER A 472 34.76 12.60 -22.30
C SER A 472 33.90 12.15 -23.52
N SER A 473 33.24 13.07 -24.22
CA SER A 473 32.84 12.84 -25.63
C SER A 473 32.71 14.15 -26.42
N ILE A 474 33.63 14.42 -27.35
CA ILE A 474 33.60 15.59 -28.25
C ILE A 474 34.03 15.18 -29.66
N GLY A 475 33.21 15.54 -30.66
CA GLY A 475 33.53 15.46 -32.09
C GLY A 475 32.89 14.26 -32.81
N ARG A 476 32.38 14.39 -34.05
CA ARG A 476 32.42 15.53 -34.99
C ARG A 476 31.18 15.55 -35.89
N ASP A 477 30.71 16.75 -36.23
CA ASP A 477 29.91 16.99 -37.45
C ASP A 477 30.78 16.87 -38.71
N VAL A 478 30.31 16.19 -39.75
CA VAL A 478 30.58 16.56 -41.15
C VAL A 478 29.39 16.17 -42.04
N PHE A 479 28.75 17.16 -42.67
CA PHE A 479 28.44 17.31 -44.12
C PHE A 479 27.12 18.06 -44.34
N LYS A 480 27.12 19.07 -45.23
CA LYS A 480 25.92 19.85 -45.60
C LYS A 480 26.10 20.52 -46.96
N GLY A 481 25.03 20.54 -47.77
CA GLY A 481 25.00 21.12 -49.13
C GLY A 481 24.76 20.04 -50.21
N LEU A 482 24.18 20.36 -51.37
CA LEU A 482 23.82 21.68 -51.91
C LEU A 482 22.70 21.58 -53.00
N LEU A 483 21.90 22.64 -53.18
CA LEU A 483 21.02 22.93 -54.34
C LEU A 483 19.85 21.95 -54.64
N SER A 484 18.95 22.25 -55.59
CA SER A 484 17.88 23.28 -55.61
C SER A 484 17.11 23.28 -56.96
N GLN A 485 15.90 23.83 -56.99
CA GLN A 485 15.13 24.28 -58.20
C GLN A 485 14.70 23.23 -59.25
N LEU A 486 13.37 23.01 -59.40
CA LEU A 486 12.56 23.60 -60.49
C LEU A 486 11.10 23.10 -60.48
N ALA A 487 10.21 23.88 -61.08
CA ALA A 487 8.86 23.49 -61.53
C ALA A 487 8.64 24.04 -62.96
N PRO A 488 7.66 23.53 -63.72
CA PRO A 488 6.42 24.31 -63.88
C PRO A 488 5.14 23.44 -64.01
N ALA A 489 4.01 24.11 -64.25
CA ALA A 489 2.66 23.53 -64.22
C ALA A 489 2.04 23.26 -65.61
N MET A 490 0.88 22.57 -65.61
CA MET A 490 -0.13 22.59 -66.69
C MET A 490 -1.54 22.72 -66.07
N ALA A 491 -2.51 23.23 -66.83
CA ALA A 491 -3.87 23.54 -66.38
C ALA A 491 -4.91 23.33 -67.50
N PHE A 492 -6.17 23.76 -67.28
CA PHE A 492 -7.38 23.63 -68.13
C PHE A 492 -8.08 22.25 -68.14
N SER A 493 -9.41 22.12 -68.29
CA SER A 493 -10.53 23.04 -67.96
C SER A 493 -11.91 22.36 -68.05
N THR A 494 -12.85 22.77 -67.17
CA THR A 494 -14.32 22.89 -67.35
C THR A 494 -15.18 21.82 -68.08
N LEU A 495 -16.15 21.30 -67.31
CA LEU A 495 -17.60 21.34 -67.59
C LEU A 495 -18.21 20.50 -68.75
N VAL A 496 -19.02 19.49 -68.36
CA VAL A 496 -20.27 19.09 -69.04
C VAL A 496 -21.35 18.88 -67.98
N LEU A 497 -22.59 19.30 -68.25
CA LEU A 497 -23.72 19.23 -67.30
C LEU A 497 -24.95 18.55 -67.93
N GLY A 498 -25.42 17.47 -67.30
CA GLY A 498 -26.83 17.06 -67.26
C GLY A 498 -27.49 16.50 -68.53
N ILE A 499 -27.99 15.26 -68.43
CA ILE A 499 -29.42 14.88 -68.57
C ILE A 499 -29.53 13.37 -68.30
N ALA A 500 -30.12 12.99 -67.15
CA ALA A 500 -30.53 11.61 -66.82
C ALA A 500 -31.43 11.55 -65.55
N LEU A 501 -32.22 12.59 -65.26
CA LEU A 501 -32.92 12.74 -63.97
C LEU A 501 -34.31 12.07 -63.95
N ALA A 502 -34.39 10.77 -64.21
CA ALA A 502 -35.67 10.04 -64.25
C ALA A 502 -35.60 8.53 -63.89
N LEU A 503 -34.65 8.10 -63.04
CA LEU A 503 -34.61 6.72 -62.50
C LEU A 503 -33.80 6.64 -61.19
N ARG A 504 -34.29 7.29 -60.12
CA ARG A 504 -33.73 7.19 -58.75
C ARG A 504 -34.83 7.08 -57.70
N ALA A 505 -35.42 5.89 -57.59
CA ALA A 505 -36.13 5.42 -56.42
C ALA A 505 -35.60 4.02 -56.06
N VAL A 506 -35.46 3.74 -54.77
CA VAL A 506 -34.96 2.46 -54.21
C VAL A 506 -33.58 2.04 -54.73
N ASN A 507 -32.54 2.69 -54.21
CA ASN A 507 -31.35 1.96 -53.79
C ASN A 507 -30.96 2.51 -52.41
N ALA A 508 -30.94 1.65 -51.39
CA ALA A 508 -30.57 2.07 -50.04
C ALA A 508 -29.09 2.48 -50.00
N ALA A 509 -28.76 3.49 -49.21
CA ALA A 509 -27.38 3.96 -49.09
C ALA A 509 -26.54 2.96 -48.29
N VAL A 510 -25.96 1.97 -48.99
CA VAL A 510 -24.83 1.20 -48.47
C VAL A 510 -23.69 2.20 -48.23
N PRO A 511 -23.18 2.36 -47.00
CA PRO A 511 -22.05 3.26 -46.75
C PRO A 511 -20.84 2.73 -47.52
N GLN A 512 -20.17 3.60 -48.29
CA GLN A 512 -18.96 3.21 -49.00
C GLN A 512 -17.86 2.86 -47.99
N ARG A 513 -17.55 1.57 -47.89
CA ARG A 513 -16.41 1.09 -47.11
C ARG A 513 -15.12 1.43 -47.84
N VAL A 514 -14.11 1.85 -47.09
CA VAL A 514 -12.74 2.08 -47.55
C VAL A 514 -12.02 0.72 -47.63
N ALA A 515 -11.31 0.45 -48.72
CA ALA A 515 -10.40 -0.69 -48.80
C ALA A 515 -9.11 -0.36 -48.05
N CYS A 516 -8.64 -1.27 -47.20
CA CYS A 516 -7.42 -1.08 -46.43
C CYS A 516 -6.17 -1.40 -47.28
N ALA A 517 -5.00 -0.91 -46.85
CA ALA A 517 -3.76 -1.00 -47.61
C ALA A 517 -3.20 -2.43 -47.74
N ASP A 518 -3.68 -3.35 -46.90
CA ASP A 518 -3.42 -4.80 -46.97
C ASP A 518 -4.08 -5.50 -48.17
N GLY A 519 -5.11 -4.89 -48.79
CA GLY A 519 -5.90 -5.51 -49.86
C GLY A 519 -6.82 -6.65 -49.41
N VAL A 520 -6.91 -6.91 -48.10
CA VAL A 520 -7.73 -7.98 -47.49
C VAL A 520 -8.92 -7.37 -46.75
N HIS A 521 -8.69 -6.31 -45.97
CA HIS A 521 -9.68 -5.70 -45.11
C HIS A 521 -10.40 -4.52 -45.77
N THR A 522 -11.59 -4.25 -45.26
CA THR A 522 -12.32 -3.01 -45.54
C THR A 522 -12.80 -2.41 -44.24
N ALA A 523 -12.89 -1.09 -44.14
CA ALA A 523 -13.36 -0.38 -42.97
C ALA A 523 -14.46 0.64 -43.30
N SER A 524 -15.30 0.97 -42.33
CA SER A 524 -16.25 2.08 -42.37
C SER A 524 -15.56 3.45 -42.36
N ASN A 525 -14.35 3.53 -41.78
CA ASN A 525 -13.51 4.73 -41.77
C ASN A 525 -12.04 4.34 -42.05
N ALA A 526 -11.35 5.09 -42.89
CA ALA A 526 -9.94 4.86 -43.25
C ALA A 526 -9.00 4.79 -42.02
N ALA A 527 -9.32 5.50 -40.94
CA ALA A 527 -8.52 5.48 -39.71
C ALA A 527 -8.48 4.08 -39.06
N CYS A 528 -9.55 3.29 -39.17
CA CYS A 528 -9.60 1.95 -38.59
C CYS A 528 -8.69 0.95 -39.33
N CYS A 529 -8.29 1.23 -40.58
CA CYS A 529 -7.40 0.34 -41.34
C CYS A 529 -6.00 0.19 -40.71
N ALA A 530 -5.56 1.15 -39.89
CA ALA A 530 -4.29 1.04 -39.15
C ALA A 530 -4.36 0.03 -37.98
N LEU A 531 -5.56 -0.39 -37.58
CA LEU A 531 -5.77 -1.25 -36.42
C LEU A 531 -5.74 -2.74 -36.76
N PHE A 532 -6.10 -3.16 -37.99
CA PHE A 532 -6.09 -4.60 -38.35
C PHE A 532 -4.70 -5.23 -38.13
N PRO A 533 -3.57 -4.65 -38.59
CA PRO A 533 -2.25 -5.23 -38.33
C PRO A 533 -1.88 -5.27 -36.83
N ILE A 534 -2.45 -4.37 -36.01
CA ILE A 534 -2.25 -4.36 -34.55
C ILE A 534 -3.05 -5.49 -33.89
N VAL A 535 -4.30 -5.74 -34.34
CA VAL A 535 -5.12 -6.87 -33.90
C VAL A 535 -4.49 -8.19 -34.32
N ASP A 536 -3.94 -8.28 -35.53
CA ASP A 536 -3.27 -9.48 -36.04
C ASP A 536 -2.08 -9.87 -35.15
N VAL A 537 -1.18 -8.93 -34.80
CA VAL A 537 -0.04 -9.23 -33.90
C VAL A 537 -0.45 -9.40 -32.44
N LEU A 538 -1.49 -8.70 -31.96
CA LEU A 538 -2.04 -8.96 -30.62
C LEU A 538 -2.50 -10.43 -30.52
N GLN A 539 -3.19 -10.93 -31.54
CA GLN A 539 -3.67 -12.30 -31.56
C GLN A 539 -2.54 -13.32 -31.70
N SER A 540 -1.54 -13.09 -32.56
CA SER A 540 -0.48 -14.08 -32.79
C SER A 540 0.60 -14.09 -31.72
N ASP A 541 0.94 -12.92 -31.16
CA ASP A 541 2.18 -12.72 -30.38
C ASP A 541 1.95 -12.21 -28.95
N PHE A 542 0.75 -11.74 -28.57
CA PHE A 542 0.41 -11.24 -27.23
C PHE A 542 -0.70 -12.03 -26.51
N PHE A 543 -1.48 -12.83 -27.26
CA PHE A 543 -2.53 -13.70 -26.73
C PHE A 543 -2.34 -15.15 -27.21
N ASP A 544 -1.09 -15.61 -27.37
CA ASP A 544 -0.70 -17.00 -27.66
C ASP A 544 -1.43 -17.70 -28.84
N GLY A 545 -1.80 -16.94 -29.87
CA GLY A 545 -2.54 -17.43 -31.04
C GLY A 545 -4.06 -17.24 -30.97
N GLY A 546 -4.57 -16.47 -30.00
CA GLY A 546 -5.99 -16.15 -29.83
C GLY A 546 -6.65 -16.93 -28.69
N GLU A 547 -5.93 -17.13 -27.60
CA GLU A 547 -6.39 -17.78 -26.37
C GLU A 547 -7.04 -16.80 -25.37
N CYS A 548 -7.80 -17.36 -24.44
CA CYS A 548 -8.33 -16.69 -23.25
C CYS A 548 -7.50 -17.16 -22.05
N GLY A 549 -6.31 -16.56 -21.93
CA GLY A 549 -5.33 -16.80 -20.86
C GLY A 549 -5.01 -15.51 -20.10
N GLU A 550 -3.91 -15.49 -19.37
CA GLU A 550 -3.67 -14.46 -18.36
C GLU A 550 -3.60 -13.04 -18.94
N GLU A 551 -2.86 -12.80 -20.03
CA GLU A 551 -2.81 -11.47 -20.64
C GLU A 551 -4.20 -10.99 -21.12
N ALA A 552 -5.12 -11.91 -21.45
CA ALA A 552 -6.50 -11.56 -21.82
C ALA A 552 -7.33 -11.16 -20.59
N HIS A 553 -7.14 -11.85 -19.45
CA HIS A 553 -7.74 -11.50 -18.15
C HIS A 553 -7.21 -10.15 -17.65
N GLU A 554 -5.89 -10.01 -17.60
CA GLU A 554 -5.21 -8.79 -17.16
C GLU A 554 -5.51 -7.60 -18.07
N SER A 555 -5.50 -7.79 -19.41
CA SER A 555 -5.85 -6.70 -20.34
C SER A 555 -7.30 -6.26 -20.16
N LEU A 556 -8.22 -7.18 -19.85
CA LEU A 556 -9.60 -6.83 -19.53
C LEU A 556 -9.67 -6.05 -18.20
N ARG A 557 -8.99 -6.52 -17.14
CA ARG A 557 -8.87 -5.81 -15.86
C ARG A 557 -8.31 -4.40 -16.06
N LEU A 558 -7.23 -4.25 -16.84
CA LEU A 558 -6.60 -2.96 -17.13
C LEU A 558 -7.57 -1.94 -17.76
N THR A 559 -8.53 -2.38 -18.60
CA THR A 559 -9.55 -1.45 -19.14
C THR A 559 -10.44 -0.82 -18.06
N PHE A 560 -10.66 -1.51 -16.93
CA PHE A 560 -11.40 -0.98 -15.79
C PHE A 560 -10.54 -0.08 -14.92
N HIS A 561 -9.31 -0.49 -14.60
CA HIS A 561 -8.41 0.26 -13.74
C HIS A 561 -7.99 1.62 -14.36
N ASP A 562 -7.77 1.67 -15.68
CA ASP A 562 -7.66 2.91 -16.47
C ASP A 562 -8.96 3.73 -16.39
N ALA A 563 -10.09 3.16 -16.84
CA ALA A 563 -11.31 3.93 -17.06
C ALA A 563 -12.00 4.43 -15.77
N ILE A 564 -11.92 3.70 -14.65
CA ILE A 564 -12.62 4.07 -13.41
C ILE A 564 -11.91 5.19 -12.63
N GLY A 565 -10.67 5.54 -13.03
CA GLY A 565 -9.91 6.71 -12.60
C GLY A 565 -10.52 8.04 -13.09
N PHE A 566 -11.80 8.25 -12.78
CA PHE A 566 -12.62 9.39 -13.23
C PHE A 566 -13.71 9.71 -12.21
N SER A 567 -13.65 10.91 -11.62
CA SER A 567 -14.61 11.43 -10.64
C SER A 567 -15.12 12.83 -11.03
N PRO A 568 -16.35 12.92 -11.58
CA PRO A 568 -17.06 14.18 -11.78
C PRO A 568 -17.31 14.97 -10.49
N THR A 569 -17.45 14.31 -9.33
CA THR A 569 -17.66 15.02 -8.05
C THR A 569 -16.36 15.62 -7.50
N LEU A 570 -15.22 14.94 -7.56
CA LEU A 570 -13.93 15.53 -7.21
C LEU A 570 -13.62 16.77 -8.06
N GLY A 571 -13.99 16.77 -9.35
CA GLY A 571 -13.86 17.94 -10.24
C GLY A 571 -14.62 19.20 -9.84
N ARG A 572 -15.44 19.14 -8.77
CA ARG A 572 -16.15 20.28 -8.19
C ARG A 572 -15.47 20.87 -6.95
N VAL A 573 -14.41 20.21 -6.47
CA VAL A 573 -13.70 20.49 -5.20
C VAL A 573 -12.17 20.54 -5.41
N SER A 574 -11.66 19.85 -6.43
CA SER A 574 -10.25 19.76 -6.83
C SER A 574 -10.12 19.86 -8.35
N ILE A 575 -8.94 20.26 -8.82
CA ILE A 575 -8.58 20.24 -10.25
C ILE A 575 -8.27 18.84 -10.79
N LEU A 576 -8.16 17.84 -9.90
CA LEU A 576 -7.82 16.46 -10.22
C LEU A 576 -9.08 15.58 -10.26
N THR A 577 -9.71 15.46 -11.44
CA THR A 577 -10.81 14.52 -11.69
C THR A 577 -10.37 13.09 -11.91
N GLY A 578 -9.11 12.88 -12.29
CA GLY A 578 -8.72 11.70 -13.09
C GLY A 578 -9.17 11.82 -14.56
N GLY A 579 -8.53 11.04 -15.44
CA GLY A 579 -8.70 11.12 -16.90
C GLY A 579 -9.85 10.29 -17.47
N GLY A 580 -10.24 9.23 -16.77
CA GLY A 580 -11.09 8.17 -17.34
C GLY A 580 -10.29 7.30 -18.31
N ALA A 581 -10.95 6.80 -19.36
CA ALA A 581 -10.33 5.92 -20.33
C ALA A 581 -9.39 6.73 -21.26
N ASP A 582 -8.21 7.12 -20.77
CA ASP A 582 -7.22 7.96 -21.47
C ASP A 582 -5.79 7.39 -21.49
N GLY A 583 -5.53 6.29 -20.80
CA GLY A 583 -4.21 5.65 -20.72
C GLY A 583 -3.28 6.27 -19.68
N SER A 584 -3.83 6.99 -18.71
CA SER A 584 -3.07 7.61 -17.60
C SER A 584 -2.24 6.58 -16.84
N ILE A 585 -2.83 5.42 -16.49
CA ILE A 585 -2.13 4.30 -15.83
C ILE A 585 -0.92 3.75 -16.62
N HIS A 586 -0.89 3.92 -17.94
CA HIS A 586 0.23 3.52 -18.80
C HIS A 586 1.36 4.56 -18.86
N VAL A 587 1.01 5.84 -18.76
CA VAL A 587 1.94 6.99 -18.88
C VAL A 587 2.48 7.44 -17.54
N PHE A 588 1.73 7.19 -16.46
CA PHE A 588 2.05 7.53 -15.08
C PHE A 588 2.07 6.28 -14.19
N SER A 589 2.49 5.13 -14.74
CA SER A 589 2.57 3.83 -14.03
C SER A 589 3.24 3.96 -12.67
N ASP A 590 4.37 4.64 -12.61
CA ASP A 590 5.22 4.85 -11.43
C ASP A 590 4.49 5.56 -10.27
N ILE A 591 3.31 6.11 -10.53
CA ILE A 591 2.38 6.70 -9.57
C ILE A 591 1.17 5.76 -9.39
N GLU A 592 0.51 5.37 -10.48
CA GLU A 592 -0.80 4.70 -10.42
C GLU A 592 -0.71 3.22 -10.06
N THR A 593 0.25 2.46 -10.57
CA THR A 593 0.38 1.04 -10.21
C THR A 593 0.93 0.84 -8.80
N ALA A 594 1.46 1.90 -8.17
CA ALA A 594 1.81 1.94 -6.75
C ALA A 594 0.60 2.14 -5.81
N PHE A 595 -0.59 2.46 -6.33
CA PHE A 595 -1.82 2.52 -5.52
C PHE A 595 -2.25 1.10 -5.10
N HIS A 596 -2.74 0.95 -3.87
CA HIS A 596 -3.07 -0.35 -3.29
C HIS A 596 -4.09 -1.15 -4.12
N ALA A 597 -5.14 -0.46 -4.60
CA ALA A 597 -6.16 -1.04 -5.47
C ALA A 597 -5.63 -1.46 -6.87
N ASN A 598 -4.47 -0.97 -7.29
CA ASN A 598 -3.79 -1.34 -8.54
C ASN A 598 -2.73 -2.44 -8.37
N GLY A 599 -2.68 -3.15 -7.23
CA GLY A 599 -1.72 -4.23 -7.01
C GLY A 599 -1.72 -5.27 -8.16
N GLY A 600 -0.55 -5.49 -8.77
CA GLY A 600 -0.34 -6.38 -9.91
C GLY A 600 -0.70 -5.80 -11.28
N ILE A 601 -1.18 -4.56 -11.38
CA ILE A 601 -1.42 -3.91 -12.68
C ILE A 601 -0.10 -3.50 -13.37
N ASP A 602 0.98 -3.37 -12.60
CA ASP A 602 2.34 -3.12 -13.10
C ASP A 602 2.84 -4.20 -14.07
N GLU A 603 2.52 -5.47 -13.81
CA GLU A 603 2.95 -6.62 -14.63
C GLU A 603 2.37 -6.52 -16.07
N ILE A 604 1.05 -6.42 -16.22
CA ILE A 604 0.41 -6.21 -17.54
C ILE A 604 0.76 -4.87 -18.21
N VAL A 605 0.90 -3.79 -17.44
CA VAL A 605 1.25 -2.47 -18.01
C VAL A 605 2.64 -2.50 -18.63
N ASP A 606 3.63 -3.13 -17.98
CA ASP A 606 4.97 -3.25 -18.54
C ASP A 606 5.04 -4.28 -19.68
N ALA A 607 4.25 -5.37 -19.64
CA ALA A 607 4.08 -6.27 -20.77
C ALA A 607 3.50 -5.56 -22.01
N GLN A 608 2.43 -4.78 -21.86
CA GLN A 608 1.83 -4.00 -22.95
C GLN A 608 2.80 -2.92 -23.48
N LYS A 609 3.55 -2.21 -22.61
CA LYS A 609 4.61 -1.28 -23.05
C LYS A 609 5.70 -1.99 -23.86
N ALA A 610 6.18 -3.14 -23.39
CA ALA A 610 7.22 -3.91 -24.06
C ALA A 610 6.75 -4.37 -25.45
N PHE A 611 5.53 -4.86 -25.55
CA PHE A 611 4.89 -5.26 -26.81
C PHE A 611 4.77 -4.09 -27.81
N ILE A 612 4.26 -2.93 -27.36
CA ILE A 612 4.17 -1.71 -28.18
C ILE A 612 5.54 -1.32 -28.74
N ALA A 613 6.58 -1.35 -27.91
CA ALA A 613 7.95 -1.02 -28.30
C ALA A 613 8.55 -2.04 -29.29
N GLN A 614 8.38 -3.34 -29.02
CA GLN A 614 8.86 -4.44 -29.86
C GLN A 614 8.27 -4.37 -31.28
N HIS A 615 6.96 -4.18 -31.38
CA HIS A 615 6.22 -4.16 -32.64
C HIS A 615 6.12 -2.77 -33.29
N ASN A 616 6.77 -1.75 -32.70
CA ASN A 616 6.79 -0.36 -33.18
C ASN A 616 5.39 0.25 -33.36
N ILE A 617 4.45 -0.15 -32.50
CA ILE A 617 3.02 0.19 -32.62
C ILE A 617 2.82 1.68 -32.33
N THR A 618 2.20 2.39 -33.28
CA THR A 618 1.91 3.83 -33.17
C THR A 618 0.43 4.06 -32.92
N ILE A 619 0.04 4.12 -31.65
CA ILE A 619 -1.33 4.33 -31.16
C ILE A 619 -1.26 5.11 -29.82
N SER A 620 -2.37 5.69 -29.33
CA SER A 620 -2.37 6.29 -27.98
C SER A 620 -2.53 5.20 -26.90
N PRO A 621 -1.97 5.37 -25.68
CA PRO A 621 -2.02 4.31 -24.66
C PRO A 621 -3.45 3.91 -24.25
N GLY A 622 -4.35 4.89 -24.08
CA GLY A 622 -5.76 4.61 -23.80
C GLY A 622 -6.48 3.92 -24.97
N ASP A 623 -6.08 4.17 -26.23
CA ASP A 623 -6.59 3.41 -27.37
C ASP A 623 -6.02 1.99 -27.41
N PHE A 624 -4.77 1.77 -26.96
CA PHE A 624 -4.18 0.43 -26.87
C PHE A 624 -4.84 -0.42 -25.79
N ILE A 625 -4.92 0.07 -24.54
CA ILE A 625 -5.55 -0.65 -23.42
C ILE A 625 -6.96 -1.13 -23.80
N GLN A 626 -7.77 -0.21 -24.32
CA GLN A 626 -9.17 -0.45 -24.65
C GLN A 626 -9.33 -1.27 -25.95
N LEU A 627 -8.28 -1.41 -26.77
CA LEU A 627 -8.20 -2.36 -27.89
C LEU A 627 -7.80 -3.75 -27.39
N ALA A 628 -6.73 -3.85 -26.59
CA ALA A 628 -6.20 -5.09 -26.04
C ALA A 628 -7.26 -5.84 -25.21
N GLY A 629 -7.91 -5.18 -24.25
CA GLY A 629 -8.99 -5.82 -23.47
C GLY A 629 -10.22 -6.20 -24.30
N ALA A 630 -10.49 -5.50 -25.41
CA ALA A 630 -11.58 -5.84 -26.33
C ALA A 630 -11.23 -7.00 -27.28
N VAL A 631 -9.95 -7.18 -27.62
CA VAL A 631 -9.42 -8.30 -28.42
C VAL A 631 -9.23 -9.55 -27.55
N GLY A 632 -8.57 -9.44 -26.40
CA GLY A 632 -8.36 -10.56 -25.46
C GLY A 632 -9.69 -11.18 -25.01
N LEU A 633 -10.65 -10.38 -24.55
CA LEU A 633 -11.99 -10.90 -24.25
C LEU A 633 -12.69 -11.53 -25.47
N SER A 634 -12.35 -11.12 -26.69
CA SER A 634 -12.97 -11.72 -27.89
C SER A 634 -12.55 -13.18 -28.13
N ASN A 635 -11.45 -13.61 -27.50
CA ASN A 635 -10.95 -14.99 -27.55
C ASN A 635 -11.72 -15.93 -26.65
N CYS A 636 -12.33 -15.41 -25.57
CA CYS A 636 -13.07 -16.16 -24.58
C CYS A 636 -14.42 -16.65 -25.15
N PRO A 637 -14.67 -17.97 -25.23
CA PRO A 637 -15.96 -18.50 -25.68
C PRO A 637 -17.11 -17.98 -24.82
N GLY A 638 -18.20 -17.57 -25.46
CA GLY A 638 -19.36 -16.99 -24.79
C GLY A 638 -19.29 -15.48 -24.59
N ALA A 639 -18.14 -14.82 -24.82
CA ALA A 639 -18.02 -13.39 -24.67
C ALA A 639 -18.84 -12.60 -25.72
N PRO A 640 -19.35 -11.40 -25.38
CA PRO A 640 -19.90 -10.49 -26.36
C PRO A 640 -18.77 -9.74 -27.09
N ARG A 641 -18.79 -9.72 -28.44
CA ARG A 641 -17.91 -8.85 -29.23
C ARG A 641 -18.10 -7.40 -28.80
N LEU A 642 -17.14 -6.81 -28.11
CA LEU A 642 -17.24 -5.45 -27.56
C LEU A 642 -17.28 -4.38 -28.66
N ASN A 643 -17.55 -3.14 -28.25
CA ASN A 643 -17.40 -1.98 -29.12
C ASN A 643 -16.02 -1.35 -28.88
N PHE A 644 -15.37 -0.91 -29.96
CA PHE A 644 -14.12 -0.17 -29.87
C PHE A 644 -14.27 1.19 -30.56
N PHE A 645 -13.90 2.23 -29.83
CA PHE A 645 -13.87 3.61 -30.31
C PHE A 645 -12.42 4.08 -30.31
N PHE A 646 -11.95 4.64 -31.42
CA PHE A 646 -10.56 5.04 -31.65
C PHE A 646 -10.41 6.57 -31.63
N GLY A 647 -9.29 7.08 -31.12
CA GLY A 647 -8.94 8.51 -31.14
C GLY A 647 -8.82 9.15 -29.76
N ARG A 648 -8.51 8.40 -28.70
CA ARG A 648 -8.27 8.96 -27.35
C ARG A 648 -7.02 9.87 -27.38
N PRO A 649 -7.09 11.08 -26.80
CA PRO A 649 -5.92 11.93 -26.63
C PRO A 649 -4.96 11.34 -25.59
N PRO A 650 -3.67 11.72 -25.60
CA PRO A 650 -2.76 11.40 -24.51
C PRO A 650 -3.28 11.94 -23.15
N PRO A 651 -2.99 11.23 -22.04
CA PRO A 651 -3.45 11.61 -20.71
C PRO A 651 -2.77 12.89 -20.22
N LYS A 652 -3.43 13.61 -19.32
CA LYS A 652 -2.97 14.95 -18.87
C LYS A 652 -2.22 14.96 -17.54
N ALA A 653 -2.55 14.01 -16.68
CA ALA A 653 -2.01 13.80 -15.34
C ALA A 653 -2.39 12.37 -14.91
N ALA A 654 -1.79 11.89 -13.82
CA ALA A 654 -2.20 10.64 -13.20
C ALA A 654 -3.64 10.70 -12.66
N ALA A 655 -4.31 9.55 -12.59
CA ALA A 655 -5.52 9.40 -11.81
C ALA A 655 -5.26 9.62 -10.30
N PRO A 656 -6.21 10.23 -9.55
CA PRO A 656 -6.16 10.21 -8.08
C PRO A 656 -6.33 8.80 -7.51
N ASP A 657 -5.64 8.53 -6.40
CA ASP A 657 -5.84 7.34 -5.57
C ASP A 657 -7.23 7.34 -4.91
N GLY A 658 -7.68 6.18 -4.42
CA GLY A 658 -9.00 5.97 -3.82
C GLY A 658 -10.17 5.97 -4.82
N LEU A 659 -9.89 6.02 -6.12
CA LEU A 659 -10.92 5.96 -7.18
C LEU A 659 -11.28 4.53 -7.62
N ILE A 660 -10.39 3.56 -7.42
CA ILE A 660 -10.65 2.15 -7.75
C ILE A 660 -11.24 1.45 -6.51
N PRO A 661 -12.35 0.72 -6.61
CA PRO A 661 -12.91 -0.06 -5.48
C PRO A 661 -11.98 -1.21 -5.04
N GLU A 662 -11.96 -1.50 -3.76
CA GLU A 662 -11.13 -2.56 -3.16
C GLU A 662 -11.98 -3.81 -2.79
N PRO A 663 -11.41 -5.03 -2.76
CA PRO A 663 -12.17 -6.28 -2.54
C PRO A 663 -12.80 -6.39 -1.14
N PHE A 664 -12.37 -5.57 -0.18
CA PHE A 664 -12.98 -5.42 1.15
C PHE A 664 -13.93 -4.23 1.28
N ASP A 665 -14.22 -3.50 0.20
CA ASP A 665 -15.12 -2.35 0.24
C ASP A 665 -16.56 -2.77 0.46
N SER A 666 -17.23 -2.10 1.42
CA SER A 666 -18.66 -2.27 1.59
C SER A 666 -19.43 -1.94 0.29
N VAL A 667 -20.50 -2.68 0.02
CA VAL A 667 -21.39 -2.48 -1.14
C VAL A 667 -21.81 -1.01 -1.29
N THR A 668 -21.96 -0.27 -0.19
CA THR A 668 -22.28 1.17 -0.25
C THR A 668 -21.11 2.03 -0.75
N LYS A 669 -19.85 1.75 -0.38
CA LYS A 669 -18.68 2.45 -0.96
C LYS A 669 -18.56 2.13 -2.46
N ILE A 670 -18.66 0.85 -2.83
CA ILE A 670 -18.61 0.40 -4.23
C ILE A 670 -19.70 1.09 -5.07
N LEU A 671 -20.99 0.95 -4.68
CA LEU A 671 -22.10 1.54 -5.44
C LEU A 671 -22.03 3.07 -5.51
N ASN A 672 -21.53 3.76 -4.48
CA ASN A 672 -21.33 5.21 -4.52
C ASN A 672 -20.19 5.62 -5.46
N ARG A 673 -19.06 4.89 -5.46
CA ARG A 673 -17.92 5.14 -6.37
C ARG A 673 -18.32 4.96 -7.84
N PHE A 674 -19.03 3.87 -8.13
CA PHE A 674 -19.61 3.64 -9.45
C PHE A 674 -20.67 4.68 -9.83
N ALA A 675 -21.51 5.14 -8.89
CA ALA A 675 -22.52 6.18 -9.16
C ALA A 675 -21.90 7.56 -9.47
N ASP A 676 -20.78 7.92 -8.84
CA ASP A 676 -19.99 9.10 -9.19
C ASP A 676 -19.41 8.99 -10.61
N ALA A 677 -18.85 7.84 -10.98
CA ALA A 677 -18.47 7.53 -12.38
C ALA A 677 -19.68 7.37 -13.33
N GLY A 678 -20.92 7.48 -12.83
CA GLY A 678 -22.16 7.54 -13.61
C GLY A 678 -22.91 6.22 -13.79
N PHE A 679 -22.53 5.13 -13.11
CA PHE A 679 -23.12 3.79 -13.23
C PHE A 679 -24.17 3.52 -12.14
N ASN A 680 -25.25 2.82 -12.51
CA ASN A 680 -26.23 2.32 -11.54
C ASN A 680 -25.90 0.89 -11.10
N SER A 681 -26.50 0.41 -10.00
CA SER A 681 -26.16 -0.91 -9.42
C SER A 681 -26.29 -2.09 -10.39
N LYS A 682 -27.20 -2.04 -11.37
CA LYS A 682 -27.32 -3.09 -12.40
C LYS A 682 -26.16 -3.07 -13.38
N GLU A 683 -25.59 -1.91 -13.67
CA GLU A 683 -24.39 -1.78 -14.51
C GLU A 683 -23.14 -2.26 -13.76
N VAL A 684 -23.07 -2.09 -12.43
CA VAL A 684 -21.99 -2.67 -11.61
C VAL A 684 -22.00 -4.19 -11.67
N ILE A 685 -23.15 -4.82 -11.41
CA ILE A 685 -23.27 -6.29 -11.50
C ILE A 685 -23.11 -6.78 -12.95
N ALA A 686 -23.48 -5.96 -13.94
CA ALA A 686 -23.20 -6.28 -15.34
C ALA A 686 -21.71 -6.25 -15.68
N LEU A 687 -20.91 -5.33 -15.11
CA LEU A 687 -19.46 -5.28 -15.31
C LEU A 687 -18.75 -6.45 -14.64
N LEU A 688 -19.16 -6.85 -13.44
CA LEU A 688 -18.57 -7.99 -12.71
C LEU A 688 -18.68 -9.35 -13.43
N ALA A 689 -19.41 -9.43 -14.55
CA ALA A 689 -19.29 -10.60 -15.44
C ALA A 689 -17.87 -10.78 -16.01
N SER A 690 -16.97 -9.79 -15.94
CA SER A 690 -15.54 -9.99 -16.20
C SER A 690 -14.89 -11.00 -15.27
N HIS A 691 -15.39 -11.21 -14.05
CA HIS A 691 -14.83 -12.18 -13.11
C HIS A 691 -15.07 -13.65 -13.52
N SER A 692 -15.93 -13.91 -14.51
CA SER A 692 -16.03 -15.23 -15.16
C SER A 692 -14.83 -15.53 -16.08
N VAL A 693 -13.99 -14.53 -16.38
CA VAL A 693 -12.74 -14.68 -17.14
C VAL A 693 -11.60 -13.94 -16.46
N ALA A 694 -11.33 -14.32 -15.20
CA ALA A 694 -10.29 -13.72 -14.38
C ALA A 694 -9.76 -14.63 -13.26
N ALA A 695 -8.57 -14.29 -12.78
CA ALA A 695 -7.93 -14.86 -11.60
C ALA A 695 -7.37 -13.77 -10.66
N ALA A 696 -6.79 -14.18 -9.54
CA ALA A 696 -6.24 -13.31 -8.51
C ALA A 696 -4.85 -13.75 -8.03
N ASP A 697 -3.90 -12.82 -8.11
CA ASP A 697 -2.49 -13.06 -7.75
C ASP A 697 -2.05 -12.40 -6.45
N LYS A 698 -2.68 -11.27 -6.10
CA LYS A 698 -2.23 -10.40 -5.01
C LYS A 698 -3.16 -10.41 -3.78
N VAL A 699 -4.27 -11.15 -3.84
CA VAL A 699 -5.22 -11.32 -2.71
C VAL A 699 -4.70 -12.36 -1.71
N ASP A 700 -4.31 -13.55 -2.17
CA ASP A 700 -3.39 -14.44 -1.44
C ASP A 700 -2.16 -14.72 -2.31
N PRO A 701 -1.05 -13.99 -2.13
CA PRO A 701 0.20 -14.19 -2.86
C PRO A 701 0.87 -15.57 -2.68
N SER A 702 0.32 -16.47 -1.85
CA SER A 702 0.76 -17.86 -1.76
C SER A 702 0.13 -18.78 -2.81
N ILE A 703 -0.92 -18.33 -3.51
CA ILE A 703 -1.67 -19.06 -4.54
C ILE A 703 -2.05 -18.15 -5.73
N PRO A 704 -1.06 -17.60 -6.47
CA PRO A 704 -1.34 -16.83 -7.68
C PRO A 704 -2.03 -17.65 -8.77
N GLY A 705 -2.67 -16.96 -9.71
CA GLY A 705 -3.51 -17.55 -10.76
C GLY A 705 -4.81 -18.19 -10.26
N THR A 706 -5.26 -17.97 -9.02
CA THR A 706 -6.49 -18.63 -8.52
C THR A 706 -7.76 -17.96 -9.10
N PRO A 707 -8.60 -18.67 -9.88
CA PRO A 707 -9.77 -18.10 -10.55
C PRO A 707 -10.96 -17.82 -9.62
N PHE A 708 -11.86 -16.93 -10.07
CA PHE A 708 -13.12 -16.61 -9.36
C PHE A 708 -14.32 -17.51 -9.72
N ASP A 709 -14.19 -18.36 -10.75
CA ASP A 709 -15.15 -19.44 -11.05
C ASP A 709 -14.45 -20.70 -11.58
N SER A 710 -15.20 -21.79 -11.78
CA SER A 710 -14.67 -23.08 -12.21
C SER A 710 -14.28 -23.16 -13.70
N THR A 711 -14.44 -22.08 -14.45
CA THR A 711 -14.40 -22.00 -15.92
C THR A 711 -13.68 -20.74 -16.47
N PRO A 712 -12.55 -20.27 -15.91
CA PRO A 712 -11.98 -18.93 -16.20
C PRO A 712 -11.60 -18.67 -17.67
N GLY A 713 -11.49 -19.69 -18.52
CA GLY A 713 -11.30 -19.52 -19.96
C GLY A 713 -12.59 -19.30 -20.77
N ILE A 714 -13.77 -19.23 -20.14
CA ILE A 714 -15.11 -19.18 -20.75
C ILE A 714 -15.93 -18.07 -20.10
N PHE A 715 -16.40 -17.10 -20.88
CA PHE A 715 -17.29 -16.06 -20.37
C PHE A 715 -18.72 -16.61 -20.28
N ASP A 716 -19.10 -17.17 -19.13
CA ASP A 716 -20.46 -17.66 -18.88
C ASP A 716 -21.04 -17.23 -17.52
N SER A 717 -22.01 -17.96 -16.97
CA SER A 717 -22.69 -17.61 -15.72
C SER A 717 -22.21 -18.39 -14.48
N GLN A 718 -21.16 -19.21 -14.58
CA GLN A 718 -20.63 -19.98 -13.44
C GLN A 718 -20.22 -19.09 -12.27
N PHE A 719 -19.48 -18.00 -12.48
CA PHE A 719 -19.23 -16.97 -11.46
C PHE A 719 -20.50 -16.54 -10.69
N PHE A 720 -21.58 -16.22 -11.41
CA PHE A 720 -22.85 -15.80 -10.79
C PHE A 720 -23.56 -16.92 -10.02
N ILE A 721 -23.28 -18.19 -10.36
CA ILE A 721 -23.80 -19.39 -9.67
C ILE A 721 -22.97 -19.71 -8.44
N GLU A 722 -21.65 -19.74 -8.60
CA GLU A 722 -20.68 -20.26 -7.63
C GLU A 722 -20.50 -19.28 -6.48
N VAL A 723 -20.41 -17.96 -6.73
CA VAL A 723 -20.44 -16.94 -5.67
C VAL A 723 -21.76 -16.97 -4.86
N GLN A 724 -22.88 -17.46 -5.42
CA GLN A 724 -24.14 -17.64 -4.69
C GLN A 724 -24.16 -18.91 -3.82
N LEU A 725 -23.19 -19.84 -3.98
CA LEU A 725 -23.03 -20.99 -3.08
C LEU A 725 -22.43 -20.55 -1.74
N ARG A 726 -22.71 -21.33 -0.69
CA ARG A 726 -22.11 -21.15 0.63
C ARG A 726 -20.60 -21.37 0.59
N GLY A 727 -19.84 -20.44 1.18
CA GLY A 727 -18.44 -20.66 1.49
C GLY A 727 -18.23 -21.86 2.41
N THR A 728 -17.12 -22.57 2.25
CA THR A 728 -16.77 -23.76 3.04
C THR A 728 -15.29 -23.86 3.41
N ALA A 729 -14.41 -23.16 2.69
CA ALA A 729 -12.97 -23.20 2.82
C ALA A 729 -12.33 -21.99 2.14
N PHE A 730 -11.10 -21.66 2.51
CA PHE A 730 -10.21 -20.86 1.65
C PHE A 730 -9.44 -21.79 0.69
N PRO A 731 -9.15 -21.37 -0.55
CA PRO A 731 -8.41 -22.17 -1.52
C PRO A 731 -6.94 -22.42 -1.12
N GLY A 732 -6.35 -21.56 -0.30
CA GLY A 732 -4.95 -21.61 0.12
C GLY A 732 -4.53 -22.90 0.84
N PRO A 733 -3.22 -23.19 0.93
CA PRO A 733 -2.67 -24.45 1.46
C PRO A 733 -3.02 -24.72 2.94
N ASN A 734 -3.51 -23.71 3.66
CA ASN A 734 -4.19 -23.88 4.94
C ASN A 734 -5.61 -23.32 4.84
N SER A 735 -6.58 -24.18 4.51
CA SER A 735 -8.01 -23.83 4.45
C SER A 735 -8.65 -23.45 5.80
N THR A 736 -7.85 -23.28 6.86
CA THR A 736 -8.24 -22.77 8.19
C THR A 736 -7.38 -21.58 8.63
N ALA A 737 -6.65 -20.96 7.71
CA ALA A 737 -6.01 -19.67 7.91
C ALA A 737 -7.06 -18.58 8.23
N PRO A 738 -6.67 -17.48 8.89
CA PRO A 738 -7.45 -16.25 8.76
C PRO A 738 -7.46 -15.82 7.28
N ALA A 739 -8.60 -15.33 6.80
CA ALA A 739 -8.72 -14.70 5.48
C ALA A 739 -7.65 -13.61 5.29
N THR A 740 -7.16 -13.43 4.07
CA THR A 740 -6.45 -12.19 3.70
C THR A 740 -7.45 -11.03 3.55
N ASP A 741 -6.96 -9.79 3.53
CA ASP A 741 -7.82 -8.61 3.51
C ASP A 741 -8.59 -8.52 2.18
N GLY A 742 -9.89 -8.83 2.25
CA GLY A 742 -10.80 -8.87 1.09
C GLY A 742 -11.07 -10.28 0.53
N GLU A 743 -10.53 -11.34 1.12
CA GLU A 743 -10.89 -12.73 0.78
C GLU A 743 -12.13 -13.21 1.57
N ALA A 744 -12.87 -14.14 1.00
CA ALA A 744 -14.02 -14.82 1.61
C ALA A 744 -13.96 -16.34 1.36
N GLU A 745 -14.67 -17.13 2.19
CA GLU A 745 -14.71 -18.59 1.99
C GLU A 745 -15.38 -18.94 0.65
N SER A 746 -14.70 -19.75 -0.16
CA SER A 746 -15.16 -20.26 -1.44
C SER A 746 -15.90 -21.61 -1.29
N PRO A 747 -16.70 -22.03 -2.28
CA PRO A 747 -17.44 -23.28 -2.27
C PRO A 747 -16.64 -24.45 -2.88
N LEU A 748 -15.64 -24.17 -3.72
CA LEU A 748 -14.77 -25.15 -4.37
C LEU A 748 -13.31 -24.98 -3.95
N ARG A 749 -12.50 -26.03 -4.13
CA ARG A 749 -11.05 -25.95 -3.96
C ARG A 749 -10.43 -25.36 -5.22
N GLY A 750 -9.49 -24.42 -5.04
CA GLY A 750 -8.87 -23.71 -6.16
C GLY A 750 -9.77 -22.65 -6.82
N GLU A 751 -10.94 -22.37 -6.24
CA GLU A 751 -11.73 -21.16 -6.53
C GLU A 751 -11.46 -20.15 -5.41
N MET A 752 -11.18 -18.89 -5.76
CA MET A 752 -11.10 -17.78 -4.81
C MET A 752 -12.41 -17.00 -4.82
N ARG A 753 -12.78 -16.44 -3.67
CA ARG A 753 -13.88 -15.50 -3.55
C ARG A 753 -13.41 -14.24 -2.83
N ILE A 754 -13.78 -13.07 -3.35
CA ILE A 754 -13.56 -11.80 -2.69
C ILE A 754 -14.81 -11.34 -1.92
N SER A 755 -14.61 -10.64 -0.80
CA SER A 755 -15.70 -10.23 0.09
C SER A 755 -16.73 -9.33 -0.61
N SER A 756 -16.26 -8.43 -1.48
CA SER A 756 -17.10 -7.55 -2.30
C SER A 756 -18.12 -8.31 -3.14
N ASP A 757 -17.71 -9.44 -3.73
CA ASP A 757 -18.56 -10.25 -4.61
C ASP A 757 -19.53 -11.11 -3.80
N GLU A 758 -19.09 -11.65 -2.64
CA GLU A 758 -20.00 -12.34 -1.74
C GLU A 758 -21.14 -11.41 -1.28
N ASP A 759 -20.80 -10.19 -0.86
CA ASP A 759 -21.75 -9.19 -0.41
C ASP A 759 -22.62 -8.64 -1.56
N LEU A 760 -22.06 -8.35 -2.75
CA LEU A 760 -22.83 -7.87 -3.90
C LEU A 760 -23.85 -8.91 -4.43
N ALA A 761 -23.53 -10.20 -4.31
CA ALA A 761 -24.45 -11.29 -4.60
C ALA A 761 -25.56 -11.46 -3.54
N ARG A 762 -25.44 -10.82 -2.36
CA ARG A 762 -26.33 -10.98 -1.21
C ARG A 762 -27.08 -9.71 -0.80
N ASP A 763 -26.60 -8.52 -1.16
CA ASP A 763 -27.24 -7.24 -0.85
C ASP A 763 -28.57 -7.05 -1.61
N PRO A 764 -29.65 -6.58 -0.95
CA PRO A 764 -30.97 -6.43 -1.58
C PRO A 764 -31.02 -5.43 -2.75
N ARG A 765 -30.01 -4.57 -2.93
CA ARG A 765 -29.88 -3.61 -4.05
C ARG A 765 -29.35 -4.25 -5.34
N THR A 766 -28.76 -5.44 -5.26
CA THR A 766 -27.98 -6.09 -6.34
C THR A 766 -28.30 -7.57 -6.55
N ALA A 767 -28.62 -8.32 -5.49
CA ALA A 767 -28.81 -9.79 -5.54
C ALA A 767 -29.83 -10.27 -6.59
N CYS A 768 -30.89 -9.48 -6.88
CA CYS A 768 -31.85 -9.83 -7.94
C CYS A 768 -31.38 -9.51 -9.36
N GLU A 769 -30.37 -8.66 -9.55
CA GLU A 769 -29.69 -8.54 -10.84
C GLU A 769 -28.62 -9.64 -10.98
N TRP A 770 -27.90 -9.95 -9.90
CA TRP A 770 -26.93 -11.05 -9.83
C TRP A 770 -27.54 -12.38 -10.28
N GLN A 771 -28.61 -12.80 -9.59
CA GLN A 771 -29.35 -14.03 -9.93
C GLN A 771 -29.97 -14.01 -11.33
N SER A 772 -30.11 -12.84 -11.98
CA SER A 772 -30.76 -12.73 -13.29
C SER A 772 -29.86 -13.05 -14.49
N PHE A 773 -28.54 -13.20 -14.27
CA PHE A 773 -27.58 -13.68 -15.27
C PHE A 773 -27.38 -15.19 -15.23
N VAL A 774 -27.68 -15.84 -14.09
CA VAL A 774 -27.67 -17.30 -13.93
C VAL A 774 -28.50 -17.97 -15.02
N ASN A 775 -27.85 -18.81 -15.85
CA ASN A 775 -28.47 -19.48 -16.99
C ASN A 775 -29.14 -18.54 -18.01
N ASN A 776 -28.59 -17.33 -18.18
CA ASN A 776 -29.16 -16.28 -19.05
C ASN A 776 -28.06 -15.55 -19.85
N GLN A 777 -27.24 -16.33 -20.57
CA GLN A 777 -26.10 -15.87 -21.36
C GLN A 777 -26.40 -14.61 -22.20
N ALA A 778 -27.52 -14.62 -22.94
CA ALA A 778 -27.89 -13.51 -23.82
C ALA A 778 -28.13 -12.19 -23.06
N LYS A 779 -28.71 -12.24 -21.85
CA LYS A 779 -28.86 -11.05 -21.01
C LYS A 779 -27.51 -10.58 -20.50
N MET A 780 -26.68 -11.50 -20.00
CA MET A 780 -25.35 -11.18 -19.45
C MET A 780 -24.43 -10.54 -20.50
N GLN A 781 -24.30 -11.18 -21.67
CA GLN A 781 -23.62 -10.63 -22.85
C GLN A 781 -24.11 -9.21 -23.21
N THR A 782 -25.43 -9.00 -23.24
CA THR A 782 -26.02 -7.71 -23.61
C THR A 782 -25.74 -6.63 -22.56
N ALA A 783 -25.88 -6.97 -21.27
CA ALA A 783 -25.68 -6.04 -20.17
C ALA A 783 -24.20 -5.66 -19.99
N PHE A 784 -23.30 -6.66 -19.96
CA PHE A 784 -21.86 -6.45 -19.88
C PHE A 784 -21.37 -5.61 -21.07
N LYS A 785 -21.77 -5.94 -22.31
CA LYS A 785 -21.40 -5.14 -23.49
C LYS A 785 -21.88 -3.69 -23.39
N ALA A 786 -23.10 -3.46 -22.89
CA ALA A 786 -23.62 -2.10 -22.70
C ALA A 786 -22.83 -1.31 -21.65
N ALA A 787 -22.46 -1.96 -20.54
CA ALA A 787 -21.68 -1.33 -19.47
C ALA A 787 -20.22 -1.08 -19.89
N MET A 788 -19.56 -2.02 -20.58
CA MET A 788 -18.22 -1.84 -21.15
C MET A 788 -18.17 -0.72 -22.21
N ASN A 789 -19.20 -0.62 -23.06
CA ASN A 789 -19.32 0.47 -24.04
C ASN A 789 -19.38 1.87 -23.38
N LYS A 790 -19.86 1.94 -22.13
CA LYS A 790 -19.90 3.14 -21.29
C LYS A 790 -18.59 3.36 -20.52
N LEU A 791 -18.00 2.30 -19.96
CA LEU A 791 -16.70 2.30 -19.28
C LEU A 791 -15.59 2.81 -20.21
N ALA A 792 -15.48 2.22 -21.40
CA ALA A 792 -14.44 2.53 -22.38
C ALA A 792 -14.48 3.99 -22.93
N VAL A 793 -15.49 4.80 -22.58
CA VAL A 793 -15.60 6.21 -22.99
C VAL A 793 -15.72 7.18 -21.81
N LEU A 794 -15.44 6.75 -20.57
CA LEU A 794 -15.32 7.66 -19.42
C LEU A 794 -14.24 8.72 -19.69
N GLY A 795 -14.51 9.97 -19.32
CA GLY A 795 -13.67 11.13 -19.64
C GLY A 795 -13.71 11.60 -21.11
N GLN A 796 -14.23 10.81 -22.05
CA GLN A 796 -14.12 11.07 -23.49
C GLN A 796 -15.39 11.67 -24.12
N ASP A 797 -15.21 12.60 -25.07
CA ASP A 797 -16.31 13.00 -25.96
C ASP A 797 -16.43 12.01 -27.12
N ARG A 798 -17.34 11.04 -26.97
CA ARG A 798 -17.62 9.99 -27.97
C ARG A 798 -17.90 10.53 -29.38
N ARG A 799 -18.33 11.79 -29.56
CA ARG A 799 -18.54 12.41 -30.88
C ARG A 799 -17.23 12.73 -31.62
N ARG A 800 -16.10 12.70 -30.91
CA ARG A 800 -14.75 12.91 -31.44
C ARG A 800 -13.98 11.61 -31.69
N LEU A 801 -14.51 10.48 -31.22
CA LEU A 801 -13.95 9.15 -31.46
C LEU A 801 -14.57 8.54 -32.72
N ILE A 802 -13.85 7.61 -33.34
CA ILE A 802 -14.27 6.87 -34.53
C ILE A 802 -14.72 5.48 -34.08
N ASP A 803 -15.92 5.03 -34.47
CA ASP A 803 -16.33 3.64 -34.23
C ASP A 803 -15.53 2.72 -35.14
N CYS A 804 -14.63 1.94 -34.53
CA CYS A 804 -13.81 0.93 -35.18
C CYS A 804 -14.14 -0.47 -34.63
N SER A 805 -15.34 -0.69 -34.08
CA SER A 805 -15.77 -1.98 -33.51
C SER A 805 -15.72 -3.16 -34.50
N GLU A 806 -15.58 -2.87 -35.79
CA GLU A 806 -15.40 -3.86 -36.85
C GLU A 806 -14.03 -4.54 -36.88
N VAL A 807 -13.01 -4.00 -36.19
CA VAL A 807 -11.65 -4.58 -36.14
C VAL A 807 -11.49 -5.64 -35.05
N ILE A 808 -12.32 -5.58 -33.98
CA ILE A 808 -12.34 -6.58 -32.91
C ILE A 808 -12.75 -7.94 -33.49
N PRO A 809 -12.11 -9.08 -33.19
CA PRO A 809 -12.49 -10.38 -33.73
C PRO A 809 -13.96 -10.80 -33.44
N THR A 810 -14.46 -11.78 -34.20
CA THR A 810 -15.77 -12.41 -33.94
C THR A 810 -15.64 -13.44 -32.82
N THR A 811 -16.43 -13.29 -31.75
CA THR A 811 -16.31 -14.14 -30.57
C THR A 811 -16.76 -15.58 -30.81
N LYS A 812 -16.09 -16.52 -30.15
CA LYS A 812 -16.46 -17.94 -30.13
C LYS A 812 -17.79 -18.10 -29.35
N PRO A 813 -18.75 -18.96 -29.76
CA PRO A 813 -19.98 -19.19 -28.99
C PRO A 813 -19.68 -19.81 -27.62
N VAL A 814 -20.59 -19.66 -26.66
CA VAL A 814 -20.42 -20.28 -25.32
C VAL A 814 -20.34 -21.81 -25.44
N VAL A 815 -19.46 -22.41 -24.65
CA VAL A 815 -19.27 -23.86 -24.56
C VAL A 815 -19.75 -24.31 -23.19
N GLY A 816 -20.39 -25.48 -23.09
CA GLY A 816 -20.99 -25.95 -21.84
C GLY A 816 -22.41 -25.43 -21.62
N ARG A 817 -22.80 -25.29 -20.36
CA ARG A 817 -24.14 -24.89 -19.88
C ARG A 817 -24.04 -24.46 -18.42
N ALA A 818 -24.91 -23.58 -17.96
CA ALA A 818 -25.05 -23.28 -16.53
C ALA A 818 -25.34 -24.55 -15.71
N HIS A 819 -24.47 -24.86 -14.76
CA HIS A 819 -24.56 -26.04 -13.89
C HIS A 819 -24.21 -25.70 -12.43
N LEU A 820 -24.64 -26.56 -11.49
CA LEU A 820 -24.02 -26.59 -10.18
C LEU A 820 -22.74 -27.45 -10.27
N PRO A 821 -21.65 -27.09 -9.58
CA PRO A 821 -20.46 -27.92 -9.51
C PRO A 821 -20.75 -29.35 -9.02
N ALA A 822 -19.88 -30.30 -9.38
CA ALA A 822 -20.01 -31.68 -8.94
C ALA A 822 -20.06 -31.78 -7.39
N GLY A 823 -21.08 -32.45 -6.86
CA GLY A 823 -21.32 -32.59 -5.43
C GLY A 823 -22.10 -31.44 -4.76
N ALA A 824 -22.25 -30.27 -5.41
CA ALA A 824 -23.09 -29.18 -4.91
C ALA A 824 -24.58 -29.43 -5.18
N SER A 825 -25.46 -28.72 -4.46
CA SER A 825 -26.91 -28.84 -4.62
C SER A 825 -27.63 -27.49 -4.41
N ARG A 826 -28.94 -27.47 -4.71
CA ARG A 826 -29.79 -26.30 -4.40
C ARG A 826 -29.89 -25.99 -2.89
N ALA A 827 -29.50 -26.90 -1.99
CA ALA A 827 -29.45 -26.62 -0.55
C ALA A 827 -28.22 -25.79 -0.13
N ASP A 828 -27.21 -25.71 -1.00
CA ASP A 828 -25.94 -25.02 -0.76
C ASP A 828 -25.97 -23.58 -1.29
N VAL A 829 -26.91 -23.27 -2.19
CA VAL A 829 -27.21 -21.91 -2.68
C VAL A 829 -27.77 -21.03 -1.56
N GLN A 830 -27.08 -19.93 -1.25
CA GLN A 830 -27.54 -18.87 -0.36
C GLN A 830 -28.48 -17.92 -1.12
N GLN A 831 -29.75 -18.31 -1.22
CA GLN A 831 -30.83 -17.53 -1.84
C GLN A 831 -30.92 -16.10 -1.27
N ALA A 832 -30.57 -15.10 -2.08
CA ALA A 832 -30.62 -13.68 -1.68
C ALA A 832 -31.67 -12.86 -2.44
N CYS A 833 -31.97 -13.16 -3.71
CA CYS A 833 -33.03 -12.44 -4.42
C CYS A 833 -34.41 -12.73 -3.79
N ALA A 834 -35.10 -11.68 -3.34
CA ALA A 834 -36.40 -11.81 -2.68
C ALA A 834 -37.61 -11.93 -3.65
N THR A 835 -37.44 -11.57 -4.93
CA THR A 835 -38.55 -11.50 -5.91
C THR A 835 -38.66 -12.72 -6.82
N SER A 836 -37.63 -13.57 -6.89
CA SER A 836 -37.63 -14.80 -7.68
C SER A 836 -36.70 -15.86 -7.06
N PRO A 837 -37.07 -17.15 -7.08
CA PRO A 837 -36.19 -18.22 -6.61
C PRO A 837 -35.04 -18.46 -7.59
N PHE A 838 -33.90 -18.91 -7.07
CA PHE A 838 -32.73 -19.31 -7.85
C PHE A 838 -33.11 -20.40 -8.89
N PRO A 839 -32.62 -20.31 -10.14
CA PRO A 839 -32.95 -21.26 -11.21
C PRO A 839 -32.67 -22.73 -10.85
N ALA A 840 -33.51 -23.63 -11.37
CA ALA A 840 -33.34 -25.07 -11.17
C ALA A 840 -32.23 -25.63 -12.08
N LEU A 841 -30.98 -25.59 -11.60
CA LEU A 841 -29.82 -26.16 -12.27
C LEU A 841 -29.57 -27.61 -11.84
N THR A 842 -28.97 -28.41 -12.73
CA THR A 842 -28.44 -29.73 -12.40
C THR A 842 -27.00 -29.61 -11.92
N ALA A 843 -26.63 -30.38 -10.89
CA ALA A 843 -25.23 -30.60 -10.56
C ALA A 843 -24.56 -31.54 -11.57
N ASP A 844 -23.26 -31.34 -11.78
CA ASP A 844 -22.50 -32.19 -12.69
C ASP A 844 -22.14 -33.56 -12.09
N PRO A 845 -21.99 -34.61 -12.93
CA PRO A 845 -21.81 -35.98 -12.47
C PRO A 845 -20.34 -36.27 -12.11
N GLY A 846 -20.08 -36.66 -10.87
CA GLY A 846 -18.77 -37.13 -10.45
C GLY A 846 -18.42 -36.76 -9.00
N PRO A 847 -17.14 -36.96 -8.60
CA PRO A 847 -16.61 -36.39 -7.37
C PRO A 847 -16.37 -34.88 -7.52
N VAL A 848 -16.30 -34.17 -6.39
CA VAL A 848 -15.82 -32.78 -6.35
C VAL A 848 -14.36 -32.74 -6.83
N THR A 849 -14.08 -31.91 -7.83
CA THR A 849 -12.72 -31.63 -8.31
C THR A 849 -12.19 -30.32 -7.72
N SER A 850 -10.87 -30.14 -7.75
CA SER A 850 -10.28 -28.80 -7.59
C SER A 850 -10.36 -28.08 -8.93
N VAL A 851 -10.69 -26.80 -8.92
CA VAL A 851 -10.44 -25.90 -10.06
C VAL A 851 -8.91 -25.75 -10.18
N PRO A 852 -8.34 -25.75 -11.40
CA PRO A 852 -6.93 -25.44 -11.63
C PRO A 852 -6.70 -23.92 -11.55
N ALA A 853 -5.52 -23.51 -11.10
CA ALA A 853 -5.07 -22.13 -11.30
C ALA A 853 -4.86 -21.86 -12.80
N VAL A 854 -5.12 -20.61 -13.22
CA VAL A 854 -4.70 -20.11 -14.52
C VAL A 854 -3.16 -20.09 -14.57
N PRO A 855 -2.52 -20.59 -15.64
CA PRO A 855 -1.08 -20.47 -15.80
C PRO A 855 -0.68 -19.01 -16.01
N PRO A 856 0.37 -18.49 -15.33
CA PRO A 856 0.98 -17.22 -15.72
C PRO A 856 1.73 -17.36 -17.05
N SER A 857 1.99 -16.21 -17.67
CA SER A 857 2.77 -16.03 -18.91
C SER A 857 4.29 -16.15 -18.74
#